data_AF-A0A2N5GPC5-F1
#
_entry.id   AF-A0A2N5GPC5-F1
#
_cell.length_a   1.000
_cell.length_b   1.000
_cell.length_c   1.000
_cell.angle_alpha   90.00
_cell.angle_beta   90.00
_cell.angle_gamma   90.00
#
_symmetry.space_group_name_H-M   'P 1'
#
loop_
_entity.id
_entity.type
_entity.pdbx_description
1 polymer ?
#
loop_
_entity_poly.entity_id
_entity_poly.type
_entity_poly.pdbx_seq_one_letter_code
_entity_poly.pdbx_strand_id
1 'polypeptide(L)'
;MSKLRFLFIWGLVISLMAGTVSPTLANSAKNAEWSPVLDKRPAQSSKRDEPQTVIENPDSATLVTNKHTERIGTGVEITTFERFDARGWINGEMLKVDLGNKAVTADLLQPGVVSKAERLSETARRNGAIAGVNGDFFDINGTKAPLGAEIQSGNLVKGPEPGWQQAAGINADGIGQLAQIFLEGVITFHGNEHPLASLNQSSIPANGIGLYSSLWGEASRSGAVSNSGSVHEVIVENGKVIDSHDHIGSGKITENSFVLVGRESGASILKQLKSGDEISVQYSPKVPNGKPFEFAIGGNPILVKEGQVQSLDDKVTAPRTAVGYSADGKQMYLVTVDGRQASSRGMTLREMGALMKEFGAHHALNLDGGGSTTMVARTPGKDDAEVVNSPSDGTERAVPNGIGIFTAKGNGILTGFKVFTQSNLENSNRVFPGLTRNFSAAGFDNAYDPVETGQIKWDTKPGSVGKFEKDGIFRAKKPGKADVEAQATGIKGTSPVYVLSELERIEANIPRLGLAEGATGQFSIIGYDKNGYSAPIEPQDVSLDYDQSIIDIQMTAEGTFSVSTKVNEGSSLVTLTVNEKKAYLPVTVGLKTEYVSKMEDLSEWRFSSARGTGTIEKGEGLSGSGIKVNFDFAKSTGTRTANFHPVKPIILPGEPQSISMWVKGDGKGEWMSFTTRGADGSNHYLYGPYVTWTGWKQIEIPVPAGVSYPLELRTIGAIETNKAKQYTGQLVYDDLAVKVSPTVEVPVVSEKADPLVLQNANLAEDRWKFAVMADSQFVGKSPDSQQVRLARESLQQIIKEKPEFLIIGGDLVDTAYPEDFALAKRILEEEVGDQLPIYYVPGNHEIMGTGNLDNFLQTFKENRFTFEHKGTQFVLLDSATGSFRTSDFNQLIELKRTLETAASDPNIKNLVVFGHHPTRDPLSTKNSQLTDRKEAELIETWLTKFREESNGKGALYISGHAHNVNVERVDGVPYMVVGPAGKAPYGSADKGGFYAWTMFGIDPTPVPSKARGPEKSSEQSPIHDTEWVRAKVNPLLEGVTMEAPESVTTGETVEVKATGHQAGSLNFPLRYPASVNWTGSENVFIGTGEALIKAKESKKYIAVFDTATGQLTGLEKGQIILKVEANGVIAEKSITIS
;
A
#
# COMPACT_ATOMS: atom_id res chain seq x y z
N MET A 1 30.71 -26.69 -42.85
CA MET A 1 31.63 -26.98 -43.99
C MET A 1 32.17 -25.66 -44.53
N SER A 2 33.35 -25.67 -45.20
CA SER A 2 33.82 -24.72 -46.26
C SER A 2 33.39 -23.23 -46.26
N LYS A 3 34.23 -22.19 -46.42
CA LYS A 3 35.67 -21.97 -46.78
C LYS A 3 36.03 -20.52 -46.28
N LEU A 4 37.26 -20.10 -45.94
CA LEU A 4 38.45 -19.78 -46.78
C LEU A 4 38.12 -18.83 -47.97
N ARG A 5 38.86 -17.79 -48.41
CA ARG A 5 40.20 -17.13 -48.21
C ARG A 5 40.05 -15.67 -48.76
N PHE A 6 40.91 -14.64 -48.68
CA PHE A 6 42.26 -14.27 -48.15
C PHE A 6 42.15 -12.77 -47.66
N LEU A 7 43.06 -12.04 -46.99
CA LEU A 7 44.53 -12.01 -46.72
C LEU A 7 45.35 -11.00 -47.58
N PHE A 8 46.44 -10.47 -47.00
CA PHE A 8 47.36 -9.36 -47.42
C PHE A 8 46.89 -7.92 -47.07
N ILE A 9 47.55 -7.08 -46.26
CA ILE A 9 48.92 -6.93 -45.65
C ILE A 9 49.92 -6.08 -46.46
N TRP A 10 50.74 -5.29 -45.70
CA TRP A 10 51.94 -4.45 -46.00
C TRP A 10 51.69 -2.92 -45.93
N GLY A 11 52.50 -2.08 -45.26
CA GLY A 11 53.69 -2.26 -44.37
C GLY A 11 53.98 -0.94 -43.59
N LEU A 12 54.53 -0.93 -42.36
CA LEU A 12 55.98 -0.98 -41.97
C LEU A 12 56.80 0.26 -42.42
N VAL A 13 57.68 0.93 -41.62
CA VAL A 13 58.14 0.88 -40.19
C VAL A 13 58.54 2.33 -39.76
N ILE A 14 58.87 2.68 -38.49
CA ILE A 14 60.24 2.80 -37.89
C ILE A 14 60.04 3.55 -36.53
N SER A 15 60.73 3.33 -35.39
CA SER A 15 61.64 2.26 -34.89
C SER A 15 61.92 2.45 -33.37
N LEU A 16 62.78 1.55 -32.80
CA LEU A 16 63.39 1.51 -31.45
C LEU A 16 62.54 0.75 -30.39
N MET A 17 62.85 -0.49 -29.97
CA MET A 17 64.08 -1.09 -29.37
C MET A 17 64.30 -0.64 -27.92
N ALA A 18 64.47 -1.50 -26.90
CA ALA A 18 64.50 -2.98 -26.78
C ALA A 18 63.76 -3.42 -25.47
N GLY A 19 63.46 -4.69 -25.12
CA GLY A 19 63.99 -6.01 -25.52
C GLY A 19 65.02 -6.54 -24.49
N THR A 20 65.13 -7.83 -24.10
CA THR A 20 64.53 -9.13 -24.51
C THR A 20 64.78 -10.21 -23.40
N VAL A 21 64.22 -11.44 -23.27
CA VAL A 21 63.01 -12.17 -23.76
C VAL A 21 62.83 -13.50 -22.95
N SER A 22 61.65 -13.74 -22.33
CA SER A 22 60.98 -15.07 -22.11
C SER A 22 61.67 -16.16 -21.22
N PRO A 23 61.09 -17.37 -20.94
CA PRO A 23 59.84 -17.98 -21.47
C PRO A 23 58.90 -18.82 -20.53
N THR A 24 57.59 -18.80 -20.87
CA THR A 24 56.62 -19.92 -20.99
C THR A 24 56.16 -20.86 -19.82
N LEU A 25 54.85 -21.19 -19.91
CA LEU A 25 54.13 -22.46 -19.61
C LEU A 25 53.33 -22.67 -18.29
N ALA A 26 52.03 -22.33 -18.39
CA ALA A 26 50.84 -23.19 -18.20
C ALA A 26 50.33 -23.67 -16.81
N ASN A 27 49.01 -23.51 -16.66
CA ASN A 27 48.04 -24.30 -15.88
C ASN A 27 48.25 -24.55 -14.37
N SER A 28 47.49 -23.79 -13.55
CA SER A 28 46.35 -24.39 -12.83
C SER A 28 45.43 -23.34 -12.19
N ALA A 29 44.26 -23.10 -12.79
CA ALA A 29 43.10 -22.50 -12.14
C ALA A 29 41.83 -23.00 -12.85
N LYS A 30 40.91 -23.63 -12.11
CA LYS A 30 39.59 -24.04 -12.61
C LYS A 30 38.53 -23.04 -12.16
N ASN A 31 37.46 -22.97 -12.95
CA ASN A 31 36.25 -22.17 -12.79
C ASN A 31 35.89 -21.74 -11.36
N ALA A 32 35.71 -20.44 -11.17
CA ALA A 32 34.70 -19.89 -10.27
C ALA A 32 33.77 -19.04 -11.15
N GLU A 33 32.47 -19.35 -11.16
CA GLU A 33 31.48 -18.63 -11.96
C GLU A 33 30.96 -17.40 -11.20
N TRP A 34 30.71 -16.30 -11.92
CA TRP A 34 30.30 -15.03 -11.33
C TRP A 34 28.76 -14.99 -11.25
N SER A 35 28.19 -15.10 -10.04
CA SER A 35 26.74 -15.22 -9.85
C SER A 35 26.02 -13.87 -9.99
N PRO A 36 24.93 -13.76 -10.79
CA PRO A 36 24.25 -12.50 -11.07
C PRO A 36 23.05 -12.24 -10.14
N VAL A 37 23.20 -11.35 -9.16
CA VAL A 37 22.13 -11.01 -8.18
C VAL A 37 21.73 -9.51 -8.19
N LEU A 38 22.57 -8.61 -8.71
CA LEU A 38 22.41 -7.14 -8.56
C LEU A 38 21.43 -6.43 -9.54
N ASP A 39 20.71 -7.15 -10.41
CA ASP A 39 19.90 -6.59 -11.50
C ASP A 39 18.36 -6.59 -11.25
N LYS A 40 17.91 -6.46 -9.99
CA LYS A 40 16.47 -6.32 -9.66
C LYS A 40 16.16 -5.17 -8.69
N ARG A 41 15.70 -4.04 -9.24
CA ARG A 41 14.78 -3.09 -8.57
C ARG A 41 13.54 -2.90 -9.47
N PRO A 42 12.30 -2.98 -8.94
CA PRO A 42 11.09 -3.04 -9.77
C PRO A 42 10.40 -1.69 -9.98
N ALA A 43 9.63 -1.60 -11.07
CA ALA A 43 8.46 -0.72 -11.17
C ALA A 43 7.38 -1.40 -12.04
N GLN A 44 6.14 -1.38 -11.57
CA GLN A 44 4.91 -1.89 -12.21
C GLN A 44 4.88 -3.37 -12.69
N SER A 45 4.11 -4.16 -11.94
CA SER A 45 3.19 -5.22 -12.41
C SER A 45 3.48 -5.89 -13.77
N SER A 46 4.20 -7.01 -13.74
CA SER A 46 4.07 -8.05 -14.76
C SER A 46 3.96 -9.44 -14.10
N LYS A 47 3.31 -10.39 -14.78
CA LYS A 47 3.02 -11.72 -14.21
C LYS A 47 4.29 -12.54 -14.05
N ARG A 48 4.56 -13.00 -12.83
CA ARG A 48 5.76 -13.71 -12.35
C ARG A 48 6.98 -12.80 -12.21
N ASP A 49 7.15 -12.26 -11.00
CA ASP A 49 8.39 -12.43 -10.23
C ASP A 49 8.16 -11.84 -8.82
N GLU A 50 7.44 -12.58 -7.97
CA GLU A 50 7.72 -12.50 -6.53
C GLU A 50 9.22 -12.83 -6.33
N PRO A 51 9.97 -12.11 -5.48
CA PRO A 51 11.26 -12.62 -5.06
C PRO A 51 11.03 -13.98 -4.39
N GLN A 52 11.70 -15.03 -4.86
CA GLN A 52 11.71 -16.31 -4.16
C GLN A 52 12.59 -16.19 -2.90
N THR A 53 12.06 -15.51 -1.89
CA THR A 53 12.45 -15.74 -0.50
C THR A 53 12.09 -17.18 -0.18
N VAL A 54 13.07 -18.07 -0.37
CA VAL A 54 13.02 -19.46 0.10
C VAL A 54 13.13 -19.42 1.62
N ILE A 55 12.02 -19.10 2.27
CA ILE A 55 11.85 -19.27 3.70
C ILE A 55 11.74 -20.78 3.91
N GLU A 56 12.87 -21.40 4.26
CA GLU A 56 13.04 -22.85 4.34
C GLU A 56 12.11 -23.52 5.38
N ASN A 57 11.56 -22.73 6.30
CA ASN A 57 10.62 -23.19 7.31
C ASN A 57 9.17 -22.75 6.98
N PRO A 58 8.32 -23.65 6.44
CA PRO A 58 6.91 -23.34 6.17
C PRO A 58 6.04 -23.28 7.44
N ASP A 59 6.62 -23.54 8.61
CA ASP A 59 6.00 -23.33 9.92
C ASP A 59 6.49 -21.99 10.53
N SER A 60 6.90 -21.03 9.67
CA SER A 60 7.25 -19.65 10.06
C SER A 60 6.09 -18.96 10.79
N ALA A 61 6.41 -18.27 11.89
CA ALA A 61 5.41 -17.64 12.74
C ALA A 61 4.63 -16.55 11.99
N THR A 62 3.32 -16.47 12.24
CA THR A 62 2.41 -15.49 11.62
C THR A 62 1.92 -14.49 12.66
N LEU A 63 1.96 -13.21 12.33
CA LEU A 63 1.30 -12.16 13.08
C LEU A 63 -0.16 -12.06 12.65
N VAL A 64 -1.10 -12.12 13.60
CA VAL A 64 -2.45 -11.56 13.38
C VAL A 64 -2.36 -10.07 13.70
N THR A 65 -2.67 -9.25 12.69
CA THR A 65 -2.58 -7.78 12.74
C THR A 65 -3.95 -7.17 13.01
N ASN A 66 -4.98 -7.66 12.32
CA ASN A 66 -6.39 -7.31 12.55
C ASN A 66 -7.27 -8.57 12.60
N LYS A 67 -8.33 -8.54 13.42
CA LYS A 67 -9.35 -9.59 13.50
C LYS A 67 -10.64 -9.03 14.11
N HIS A 68 -11.76 -9.18 13.40
CA HIS A 68 -13.09 -8.83 13.89
C HIS A 68 -14.02 -10.03 13.76
N THR A 69 -14.93 -10.23 14.71
CA THR A 69 -15.96 -11.29 14.67
C THR A 69 -17.32 -10.69 15.00
N GLU A 70 -18.29 -10.91 14.12
CA GLU A 70 -19.68 -10.45 14.26
C GLU A 70 -20.67 -11.59 14.01
N ARG A 71 -21.83 -11.57 14.70
CA ARG A 71 -22.93 -12.49 14.45
C ARG A 71 -23.90 -11.86 13.45
N ILE A 72 -24.14 -12.56 12.34
CA ILE A 72 -24.94 -12.09 11.19
C ILE A 72 -26.29 -12.81 11.05
N GLY A 73 -26.48 -13.89 11.82
CA GLY A 73 -27.72 -14.67 11.89
C GLY A 73 -27.76 -15.57 13.11
N THR A 74 -28.92 -16.18 13.36
CA THR A 74 -29.06 -17.24 14.37
C THR A 74 -28.08 -18.37 14.07
N GLY A 75 -27.08 -18.59 14.94
CA GLY A 75 -26.07 -19.63 14.75
C GLY A 75 -25.03 -19.36 13.66
N VAL A 76 -24.93 -18.13 13.13
CA VAL A 76 -24.01 -17.78 12.04
C VAL A 76 -23.16 -16.57 12.40
N GLU A 77 -21.83 -16.77 12.46
CA GLU A 77 -20.83 -15.76 12.82
C GLU A 77 -19.82 -15.60 11.69
N ILE A 78 -19.53 -14.37 11.27
CA ILE A 78 -18.43 -14.04 10.36
C ILE A 78 -17.23 -13.55 11.17
N THR A 79 -16.03 -13.93 10.73
CA THR A 79 -14.76 -13.42 11.24
C THR A 79 -13.92 -12.91 10.07
N THR A 80 -13.70 -11.61 9.98
CA THR A 80 -12.67 -11.04 9.08
C THR A 80 -11.32 -11.09 9.79
N PHE A 81 -10.25 -11.35 9.04
CA PHE A 81 -8.90 -11.40 9.59
C PHE A 81 -7.85 -10.89 8.62
N GLU A 82 -6.81 -10.31 9.18
CA GLU A 82 -5.59 -9.94 8.49
C GLU A 82 -4.40 -10.60 9.20
N ARG A 83 -3.51 -11.16 8.39
CA ARG A 83 -2.29 -11.84 8.81
C ARG A 83 -1.10 -11.28 8.05
N PHE A 84 0.05 -11.28 8.71
CA PHE A 84 1.34 -10.92 8.12
C PHE A 84 2.36 -11.99 8.50
N ASP A 85 3.10 -12.50 7.52
CA ASP A 85 4.21 -13.43 7.71
C ASP A 85 5.42 -13.02 6.86
N ALA A 86 6.52 -13.75 6.96
CA ALA A 86 7.75 -13.46 6.22
C ALA A 86 7.56 -13.43 4.68
N ARG A 87 6.58 -14.18 4.14
CA ARG A 87 6.23 -14.19 2.72
C ARG A 87 5.33 -13.01 2.33
N GLY A 88 4.56 -12.45 3.26
CA GLY A 88 3.80 -11.20 3.09
C GLY A 88 2.43 -11.19 3.76
N TRP A 89 1.56 -10.32 3.27
CA TRP A 89 0.19 -10.14 3.77
C TRP A 89 -0.77 -11.23 3.32
N ILE A 90 -1.75 -11.52 4.16
CA ILE A 90 -2.88 -12.42 3.89
C ILE A 90 -4.15 -11.81 4.49
N ASN A 91 -5.13 -11.49 3.63
CA ASN A 91 -6.49 -11.09 4.04
C ASN A 91 -7.45 -12.27 3.84
N GLY A 92 -8.48 -12.37 4.68
CA GLY A 92 -9.56 -13.33 4.46
C GLY A 92 -10.68 -13.30 5.51
N GLU A 93 -11.65 -14.17 5.30
CA GLU A 93 -12.91 -14.22 6.02
C GLU A 93 -13.26 -15.67 6.37
N MET A 94 -13.88 -15.89 7.52
CA MET A 94 -14.36 -17.19 7.97
C MET A 94 -15.78 -17.08 8.50
N LEU A 95 -16.72 -17.77 7.86
CA LEU A 95 -18.06 -18.02 8.38
C LEU A 95 -18.05 -19.30 9.22
N LYS A 96 -18.48 -19.18 10.46
CA LYS A 96 -18.78 -20.30 11.36
C LYS A 96 -20.29 -20.47 11.45
N VAL A 97 -20.74 -21.68 11.15
CA VAL A 97 -22.16 -22.02 10.96
C VAL A 97 -22.52 -23.19 11.88
N ASP A 98 -23.49 -22.98 12.77
CA ASP A 98 -23.97 -23.99 13.72
C ASP A 98 -25.08 -24.87 13.11
N LEU A 99 -24.69 -25.98 12.51
CA LEU A 99 -25.60 -27.00 11.97
C LEU A 99 -26.32 -27.80 13.07
N GLY A 100 -25.88 -27.69 14.32
CA GLY A 100 -26.63 -28.21 15.47
C GLY A 100 -27.93 -27.43 15.74
N ASN A 101 -28.05 -26.22 15.19
CA ASN A 101 -29.20 -25.35 15.36
C ASN A 101 -30.24 -25.57 14.24
N LYS A 102 -31.43 -26.03 14.61
CA LYS A 102 -32.55 -26.29 13.67
C LYS A 102 -33.08 -25.05 12.94
N ALA A 103 -32.66 -23.85 13.33
CA ALA A 103 -32.94 -22.62 12.60
C ALA A 103 -31.95 -22.35 11.46
N VAL A 104 -30.92 -23.18 11.26
CA VAL A 104 -29.87 -23.00 10.24
C VAL A 104 -29.98 -24.12 9.20
N THR A 105 -29.89 -23.75 7.92
CA THR A 105 -29.69 -24.70 6.81
C THR A 105 -28.65 -24.17 5.84
N ALA A 106 -28.16 -25.05 4.96
CA ALA A 106 -27.37 -24.67 3.81
C ALA A 106 -27.85 -25.48 2.59
N ASP A 107 -27.75 -24.88 1.40
CA ASP A 107 -28.09 -25.50 0.11
C ASP A 107 -27.31 -24.79 -1.02
N LEU A 108 -27.41 -25.26 -2.27
CA LEU A 108 -26.73 -24.69 -3.42
C LEU A 108 -27.29 -23.31 -3.82
N LEU A 109 -26.39 -22.34 -3.95
CA LEU A 109 -26.62 -21.11 -4.71
C LEU A 109 -26.22 -21.34 -6.16
N GLN A 110 -27.19 -21.37 -7.08
CA GLN A 110 -26.90 -21.59 -8.50
C GLN A 110 -27.89 -20.83 -9.43
N PRO A 111 -27.56 -20.60 -10.72
CA PRO A 111 -28.37 -19.80 -11.65
C PRO A 111 -29.74 -20.36 -12.06
N GLY A 112 -30.10 -21.55 -11.58
CA GLY A 112 -31.23 -22.37 -12.05
C GLY A 112 -30.90 -23.24 -13.27
N VAL A 113 -29.65 -23.20 -13.75
CA VAL A 113 -29.19 -23.80 -15.01
C VAL A 113 -27.70 -24.16 -14.88
N VAL A 114 -27.35 -25.42 -15.15
CA VAL A 114 -26.00 -25.98 -15.00
C VAL A 114 -24.97 -25.32 -15.92
N SER A 115 -25.31 -25.06 -17.19
CA SER A 115 -24.41 -24.43 -18.17
C SER A 115 -24.42 -22.89 -18.11
N LYS A 116 -24.73 -22.30 -16.96
CA LYS A 116 -24.76 -20.84 -16.74
C LYS A 116 -23.83 -20.51 -15.58
N ALA A 117 -23.24 -19.31 -15.64
CA ALA A 117 -22.57 -18.69 -14.50
C ALA A 117 -23.23 -17.34 -14.19
N GLU A 118 -23.24 -16.95 -12.92
CA GLU A 118 -23.84 -15.72 -12.39
C GLU A 118 -23.06 -15.27 -11.15
N ARG A 119 -23.21 -14.02 -10.68
CA ARG A 119 -22.51 -13.62 -9.45
C ARG A 119 -23.07 -14.34 -8.22
N LEU A 120 -22.20 -14.56 -7.23
CA LEU A 120 -22.60 -15.12 -5.95
C LEU A 120 -23.54 -14.16 -5.21
N SER A 121 -23.29 -12.86 -5.26
CA SER A 121 -24.18 -11.83 -4.70
C SER A 121 -25.57 -11.81 -5.36
N GLU A 122 -25.64 -11.95 -6.69
CA GLU A 122 -26.88 -12.00 -7.46
C GLU A 122 -27.70 -13.28 -7.14
N THR A 123 -27.03 -14.44 -7.01
CA THR A 123 -27.67 -15.70 -6.62
C THR A 123 -28.06 -15.75 -5.14
N ALA A 124 -27.23 -15.22 -4.22
CA ALA A 124 -27.51 -15.15 -2.79
C ALA A 124 -28.75 -14.27 -2.51
N ARG A 125 -28.77 -13.06 -3.07
CA ARG A 125 -29.94 -12.14 -3.03
C ARG A 125 -31.20 -12.83 -3.52
N ARG A 126 -31.18 -13.46 -4.70
CA ARG A 126 -32.36 -14.12 -5.28
C ARG A 126 -32.94 -15.22 -4.39
N ASN A 127 -32.10 -15.99 -3.71
CA ASN A 127 -32.52 -17.10 -2.87
C ASN A 127 -32.77 -16.70 -1.39
N GLY A 128 -32.43 -15.46 -1.00
CA GLY A 128 -32.55 -14.99 0.39
C GLY A 128 -31.52 -15.60 1.34
N ALA A 129 -30.33 -15.97 0.84
CA ALA A 129 -29.23 -16.44 1.68
C ALA A 129 -28.64 -15.29 2.50
N ILE A 130 -28.38 -15.52 3.79
CA ILE A 130 -27.79 -14.52 4.69
C ILE A 130 -26.27 -14.45 4.57
N ALA A 131 -25.65 -15.50 4.02
CA ALA A 131 -24.24 -15.55 3.69
C ALA A 131 -23.97 -16.67 2.67
N GLY A 132 -22.77 -16.70 2.09
CA GLY A 132 -22.34 -17.79 1.23
C GLY A 132 -20.94 -17.63 0.67
N VAL A 133 -20.42 -18.67 0.02
CA VAL A 133 -19.15 -18.63 -0.73
C VAL A 133 -19.29 -19.28 -2.10
N ASN A 134 -18.39 -18.98 -3.03
CA ASN A 134 -18.33 -19.64 -4.33
C ASN A 134 -18.05 -21.15 -4.19
N GLY A 135 -18.48 -21.91 -5.20
CA GLY A 135 -18.50 -23.36 -5.14
C GLY A 135 -17.39 -24.05 -5.93
N ASP A 136 -17.81 -25.02 -6.71
CA ASP A 136 -17.00 -26.02 -7.38
C ASP A 136 -16.18 -25.45 -8.55
N PHE A 137 -15.16 -26.22 -8.96
CA PHE A 137 -14.43 -25.99 -10.19
C PHE A 137 -15.34 -26.23 -11.40
N PHE A 138 -15.09 -25.53 -12.50
CA PHE A 138 -15.97 -25.55 -13.66
C PHE A 138 -15.25 -25.42 -14.99
N ASP A 139 -15.92 -25.81 -16.07
CA ASP A 139 -15.48 -25.63 -17.46
C ASP A 139 -15.57 -24.14 -17.86
N ILE A 140 -14.66 -23.35 -17.29
CA ILE A 140 -14.61 -21.89 -17.39
C ILE A 140 -14.43 -21.38 -18.84
N ASN A 141 -13.93 -22.21 -19.76
CA ASN A 141 -13.66 -21.82 -21.15
C ASN A 141 -14.67 -22.40 -22.17
N GLY A 142 -15.43 -23.43 -21.82
CA GLY A 142 -16.49 -24.01 -22.64
C GLY A 142 -17.89 -23.75 -22.08
N THR A 143 -18.48 -24.79 -21.53
CA THR A 143 -19.89 -24.91 -21.10
C THR A 143 -20.27 -24.12 -19.85
N LYS A 144 -19.28 -23.63 -19.08
CA LYS A 144 -19.45 -23.09 -17.71
C LYS A 144 -19.94 -24.10 -16.66
N ALA A 145 -20.24 -25.35 -17.03
CA ALA A 145 -20.76 -26.34 -16.11
C ALA A 145 -19.72 -26.72 -15.03
N PRO A 146 -20.14 -27.00 -13.79
CA PRO A 146 -19.28 -27.55 -12.73
C PRO A 146 -18.62 -28.88 -13.11
N LEU A 147 -17.68 -29.37 -12.31
CA LEU A 147 -16.96 -30.63 -12.57
C LEU A 147 -17.34 -31.74 -11.58
N GLY A 148 -17.66 -31.41 -10.33
CA GLY A 148 -18.16 -32.34 -9.33
C GLY A 148 -19.66 -32.60 -9.41
N ALA A 149 -20.18 -33.18 -8.33
CA ALA A 149 -21.59 -33.49 -8.16
C ALA A 149 -22.36 -32.27 -7.61
N GLU A 150 -23.61 -32.11 -8.03
CA GLU A 150 -24.53 -31.14 -7.45
C GLU A 150 -25.78 -31.86 -6.95
N ILE A 151 -26.02 -31.77 -5.64
CA ILE A 151 -27.28 -32.17 -5.02
C ILE A 151 -27.91 -30.91 -4.42
N GLN A 152 -29.16 -30.63 -4.76
CA GLN A 152 -29.94 -29.51 -4.26
C GLN A 152 -31.27 -30.02 -3.69
N SER A 153 -31.59 -29.65 -2.44
CA SER A 153 -32.81 -30.08 -1.74
C SER A 153 -33.13 -31.59 -1.92
N GLY A 154 -32.14 -32.46 -1.73
CA GLY A 154 -32.19 -33.92 -1.85
C GLY A 154 -32.06 -34.50 -3.27
N ASN A 155 -32.11 -33.66 -4.31
CA ASN A 155 -32.18 -34.09 -5.70
C ASN A 155 -30.83 -33.94 -6.42
N LEU A 156 -30.42 -34.95 -7.19
CA LEU A 156 -29.20 -34.89 -8.01
C LEU A 156 -29.43 -34.03 -9.25
N VAL A 157 -28.97 -32.77 -9.18
CA VAL A 157 -28.98 -31.81 -10.30
C VAL A 157 -27.97 -32.23 -11.37
N LYS A 158 -26.80 -32.73 -10.96
CA LYS A 158 -25.70 -33.07 -11.86
C LYS A 158 -24.79 -34.15 -11.26
N GLY A 159 -24.39 -35.11 -12.10
CA GLY A 159 -23.39 -36.11 -11.73
C GLY A 159 -21.94 -35.58 -11.85
N PRO A 160 -20.98 -36.09 -11.07
CA PRO A 160 -19.58 -35.69 -11.15
C PRO A 160 -18.85 -36.26 -12.37
N GLU A 161 -17.99 -35.45 -12.96
CA GLU A 161 -17.05 -35.83 -14.02
C GLU A 161 -16.03 -36.88 -13.49
N PRO A 162 -15.40 -37.68 -14.37
CA PRO A 162 -14.35 -38.62 -13.97
C PRO A 162 -13.17 -37.93 -13.26
N GLY A 163 -12.98 -38.23 -11.96
CA GLY A 163 -11.93 -37.66 -11.11
C GLY A 163 -12.42 -36.56 -10.16
N TRP A 164 -13.68 -36.13 -10.29
CA TRP A 164 -14.31 -35.05 -9.52
C TRP A 164 -15.37 -35.55 -8.54
N GLN A 165 -15.26 -36.79 -8.09
CA GLN A 165 -16.24 -37.41 -7.18
C GLN A 165 -16.17 -36.88 -5.73
N GLN A 166 -15.15 -36.10 -5.37
CA GLN A 166 -15.04 -35.50 -4.03
C GLN A 166 -16.07 -34.37 -3.86
N ALA A 167 -16.82 -34.42 -2.75
CA ALA A 167 -17.84 -33.44 -2.44
C ALA A 167 -17.90 -33.11 -0.94
N ALA A 168 -18.41 -31.92 -0.64
CA ALA A 168 -18.78 -31.46 0.70
C ALA A 168 -20.29 -31.21 0.73
N GLY A 169 -20.93 -31.42 1.88
CA GLY A 169 -22.37 -31.19 2.00
C GLY A 169 -22.94 -31.56 3.37
N ILE A 170 -24.26 -31.48 3.49
CA ILE A 170 -25.02 -31.89 4.68
C ILE A 170 -25.87 -33.13 4.36
N ASN A 171 -25.80 -34.13 5.24
CA ASN A 171 -26.60 -35.35 5.12
C ASN A 171 -28.02 -35.18 5.71
N ALA A 172 -28.90 -36.14 5.44
CA ALA A 172 -30.30 -36.14 5.91
C ALA A 172 -30.51 -36.13 7.44
N ASP A 173 -29.44 -36.22 8.27
CA ASP A 173 -29.51 -36.00 9.72
C ASP A 173 -29.24 -34.54 10.13
N GLY A 174 -28.86 -33.66 9.18
CA GLY A 174 -28.32 -32.33 9.45
C GLY A 174 -26.81 -32.31 9.76
N ILE A 175 -26.08 -33.41 9.49
CA ILE A 175 -24.65 -33.52 9.80
C ILE A 175 -23.81 -33.19 8.55
N GLY A 176 -22.93 -32.20 8.69
CA GLY A 176 -21.99 -31.79 7.66
C GLY A 176 -20.78 -32.72 7.55
N GLN A 177 -20.44 -33.14 6.33
CA GLN A 177 -19.38 -34.14 6.09
C GLN A 177 -18.78 -34.02 4.67
N LEU A 178 -17.61 -34.65 4.47
CA LEU A 178 -17.04 -34.90 3.15
C LEU A 178 -17.40 -36.32 2.68
N ALA A 179 -17.64 -36.50 1.38
CA ALA A 179 -17.92 -37.80 0.79
C ALA A 179 -17.34 -37.95 -0.62
N GLN A 180 -17.40 -39.17 -1.14
CA GLN A 180 -17.37 -39.42 -2.57
C GLN A 180 -18.79 -39.68 -3.06
N ILE A 181 -19.21 -38.94 -4.09
CA ILE A 181 -20.51 -39.08 -4.75
C ILE A 181 -20.28 -39.65 -6.14
N PHE A 182 -21.16 -40.56 -6.55
CA PHE A 182 -21.16 -41.16 -7.89
C PHE A 182 -22.57 -41.08 -8.49
N LEU A 183 -22.66 -41.11 -9.81
CA LEU A 183 -23.92 -41.31 -10.51
C LEU A 183 -24.26 -42.82 -10.50
N GLU A 184 -25.45 -43.17 -10.06
CA GLU A 184 -26.04 -44.50 -10.28
C GLU A 184 -27.32 -44.33 -11.08
N GLY A 185 -27.30 -44.77 -12.35
CA GLY A 185 -28.45 -44.62 -13.23
C GLY A 185 -28.49 -45.61 -14.39
N VAL A 186 -29.71 -45.86 -14.87
CA VAL A 186 -30.05 -46.84 -15.89
C VAL A 186 -31.05 -46.21 -16.87
N ILE A 187 -30.83 -46.48 -18.16
CA ILE A 187 -31.73 -46.18 -19.27
C ILE A 187 -32.37 -47.51 -19.68
N THR A 188 -33.69 -47.57 -19.77
CA THR A 188 -34.44 -48.78 -20.15
C THR A 188 -35.24 -48.53 -21.42
N PHE A 189 -34.97 -49.31 -22.48
CA PHE A 189 -35.75 -49.31 -23.72
C PHE A 189 -35.71 -50.68 -24.40
N HIS A 190 -36.73 -50.99 -25.21
CA HIS A 190 -36.94 -52.31 -25.86
C HIS A 190 -36.84 -53.52 -24.90
N GLY A 191 -37.04 -53.32 -23.59
CA GLY A 191 -36.89 -54.36 -22.56
C GLY A 191 -35.45 -54.63 -22.08
N ASN A 192 -34.46 -53.84 -22.51
CA ASN A 192 -33.07 -53.93 -22.08
C ASN A 192 -32.69 -52.76 -21.17
N GLU A 193 -31.72 -52.99 -20.28
CA GLU A 193 -31.12 -51.97 -19.42
C GLU A 193 -29.72 -51.57 -19.91
N HIS A 194 -29.45 -50.27 -19.94
CA HIS A 194 -28.17 -49.68 -20.34
C HIS A 194 -27.68 -48.70 -19.28
N PRO A 195 -26.39 -48.68 -18.91
CA PRO A 195 -25.89 -47.79 -17.87
C PRO A 195 -25.89 -46.33 -18.32
N LEU A 196 -26.40 -45.43 -17.48
CA LEU A 196 -26.24 -43.99 -17.65
C LEU A 196 -24.85 -43.58 -17.14
N ALA A 197 -23.98 -43.13 -18.05
CA ALA A 197 -22.59 -42.81 -17.73
C ALA A 197 -22.38 -41.38 -17.23
N SER A 198 -23.26 -40.44 -17.60
CA SER A 198 -23.20 -39.05 -17.14
C SER A 198 -24.57 -38.36 -17.10
N LEU A 199 -24.68 -37.31 -16.28
CA LEU A 199 -25.88 -36.50 -16.09
C LEU A 199 -25.50 -35.01 -15.99
N ASN A 200 -25.95 -34.20 -16.94
CA ASN A 200 -25.64 -32.76 -17.05
C ASN A 200 -24.11 -32.48 -16.93
N GLN A 201 -23.30 -33.19 -17.72
CA GLN A 201 -21.83 -33.11 -17.70
C GLN A 201 -21.25 -32.39 -18.91
N SER A 202 -20.12 -31.74 -18.67
CA SER A 202 -19.22 -31.16 -19.67
C SER A 202 -18.46 -32.21 -20.47
N SER A 203 -18.36 -33.46 -19.96
CA SER A 203 -17.82 -34.61 -20.67
C SER A 203 -18.74 -35.85 -20.63
N ILE A 204 -18.56 -36.76 -21.60
CA ILE A 204 -19.14 -38.11 -21.56
C ILE A 204 -17.98 -39.11 -21.60
N PRO A 205 -17.93 -40.06 -20.63
CA PRO A 205 -16.95 -41.14 -20.63
C PRO A 205 -16.92 -41.90 -21.96
N ALA A 206 -15.73 -42.37 -22.35
CA ALA A 206 -15.56 -43.24 -23.52
C ALA A 206 -16.52 -44.42 -23.43
N ASN A 207 -17.10 -44.82 -24.57
CA ASN A 207 -18.14 -45.86 -24.70
C ASN A 207 -19.49 -45.58 -23.99
N GLY A 208 -19.66 -44.45 -23.30
CA GLY A 208 -20.83 -44.14 -22.46
C GLY A 208 -22.02 -43.48 -23.17
N ILE A 209 -23.11 -43.33 -22.41
CA ILE A 209 -24.28 -42.52 -22.76
C ILE A 209 -24.48 -41.48 -21.65
N GLY A 210 -24.60 -40.20 -22.01
CA GLY A 210 -24.93 -39.11 -21.10
C GLY A 210 -26.36 -38.60 -21.28
N LEU A 211 -26.98 -38.11 -20.21
CA LEU A 211 -28.29 -37.44 -20.24
C LEU A 211 -28.12 -35.94 -19.96
N TYR A 212 -28.81 -35.13 -20.77
CA TYR A 212 -29.03 -33.71 -20.56
C TYR A 212 -30.51 -33.46 -20.29
N SER A 213 -30.80 -32.84 -19.15
CA SER A 213 -32.15 -32.47 -18.72
C SER A 213 -32.48 -31.01 -19.08
N SER A 214 -33.70 -30.57 -18.78
CA SER A 214 -34.07 -29.14 -18.78
C SER A 214 -33.11 -28.23 -18.01
N LEU A 215 -32.45 -28.76 -16.96
CA LEU A 215 -31.48 -28.04 -16.14
C LEU A 215 -30.13 -27.81 -16.84
N TRP A 216 -29.83 -28.46 -17.98
CA TRP A 216 -28.56 -28.26 -18.68
C TRP A 216 -28.37 -26.80 -19.11
N GLY A 217 -29.35 -26.24 -19.81
CA GLY A 217 -29.25 -24.92 -20.43
C GLY A 217 -29.06 -24.97 -21.94
N GLU A 218 -28.37 -23.97 -22.49
CA GLU A 218 -28.24 -23.74 -23.93
C GLU A 218 -26.85 -24.07 -24.49
N ALA A 219 -25.85 -24.36 -23.62
CA ALA A 219 -24.49 -24.67 -24.05
C ALA A 219 -24.45 -25.90 -24.98
N SER A 220 -23.54 -25.86 -25.96
CA SER A 220 -23.40 -26.93 -26.95
C SER A 220 -22.97 -28.25 -26.28
N ARG A 221 -23.76 -29.31 -26.49
CA ARG A 221 -23.46 -30.66 -26.02
C ARG A 221 -22.27 -31.28 -26.76
N SER A 222 -21.87 -30.72 -27.90
CA SER A 222 -20.79 -31.22 -28.76
C SER A 222 -19.42 -31.30 -28.08
N GLY A 223 -19.15 -30.40 -27.11
CA GLY A 223 -17.89 -30.43 -26.34
C GLY A 223 -17.70 -31.73 -25.57
N ALA A 224 -18.78 -32.33 -25.07
CA ALA A 224 -18.74 -33.48 -24.19
C ALA A 224 -18.38 -34.82 -24.88
N VAL A 225 -18.45 -34.85 -26.23
CA VAL A 225 -18.02 -35.99 -27.06
C VAL A 225 -16.73 -35.70 -27.83
N SER A 226 -15.98 -34.67 -27.43
CA SER A 226 -14.71 -34.28 -28.06
C SER A 226 -13.75 -35.46 -28.22
N ASN A 227 -13.15 -35.55 -29.40
CA ASN A 227 -12.25 -36.63 -29.85
C ASN A 227 -12.91 -38.01 -30.04
N SER A 228 -14.25 -38.12 -30.02
CA SER A 228 -14.92 -39.35 -30.47
C SER A 228 -15.08 -39.39 -32.00
N GLY A 229 -14.93 -40.59 -32.57
CA GLY A 229 -15.19 -40.87 -33.99
C GLY A 229 -16.59 -41.39 -34.29
N SER A 230 -17.46 -41.57 -33.29
CA SER A 230 -18.84 -42.05 -33.46
C SER A 230 -19.73 -41.51 -32.35
N VAL A 231 -20.79 -40.79 -32.73
CA VAL A 231 -21.72 -40.10 -31.84
C VAL A 231 -23.16 -40.29 -32.31
N HIS A 232 -24.12 -40.18 -31.40
CA HIS A 232 -25.55 -40.13 -31.73
C HIS A 232 -26.30 -39.36 -30.64
N GLU A 233 -27.26 -38.53 -31.02
CA GLU A 233 -28.14 -37.80 -30.11
C GLU A 233 -29.58 -38.28 -30.29
N VAL A 234 -30.31 -38.44 -29.19
CA VAL A 234 -31.73 -38.82 -29.17
C VAL A 234 -32.48 -37.83 -28.29
N ILE A 235 -33.51 -37.21 -28.84
CA ILE A 235 -34.38 -36.27 -28.13
C ILE A 235 -35.62 -37.01 -27.68
N VAL A 236 -35.90 -36.96 -26.38
CA VAL A 236 -37.02 -37.67 -25.73
C VAL A 236 -37.95 -36.64 -25.10
N GLU A 237 -39.24 -36.75 -25.35
CA GLU A 237 -40.29 -35.90 -24.77
C GLU A 237 -41.43 -36.79 -24.25
N ASN A 238 -41.91 -36.52 -23.02
CA ASN A 238 -42.95 -37.32 -22.34
C ASN A 238 -42.64 -38.84 -22.30
N GLY A 239 -41.35 -39.21 -22.20
CA GLY A 239 -40.89 -40.61 -22.19
C GLY A 239 -40.87 -41.30 -23.56
N LYS A 240 -41.02 -40.56 -24.67
CA LYS A 240 -40.96 -41.10 -26.04
C LYS A 240 -39.93 -40.38 -26.89
N VAL A 241 -39.22 -41.13 -27.73
CA VAL A 241 -38.31 -40.54 -28.72
C VAL A 241 -39.10 -39.69 -29.70
N ILE A 242 -38.70 -38.43 -29.88
CA ILE A 242 -39.24 -37.55 -30.91
C ILE A 242 -38.28 -37.42 -32.10
N ASP A 243 -36.97 -37.33 -31.87
CA ASP A 243 -35.92 -37.27 -32.91
C ASP A 243 -34.65 -38.05 -32.51
N SER A 244 -33.84 -38.46 -33.49
CA SER A 244 -32.68 -39.35 -33.33
C SER A 244 -31.68 -39.17 -34.49
N HIS A 245 -30.48 -38.64 -34.23
CA HIS A 245 -29.56 -38.21 -35.29
C HIS A 245 -28.05 -38.28 -34.97
N ASP A 246 -27.24 -38.44 -36.04
CA ASP A 246 -25.77 -38.61 -36.01
C ASP A 246 -24.95 -37.33 -35.77
N HIS A 247 -25.60 -36.22 -35.44
CA HIS A 247 -24.95 -34.98 -35.02
C HIS A 247 -25.39 -34.62 -33.60
N ILE A 248 -24.60 -33.79 -32.91
CA ILE A 248 -24.90 -33.35 -31.53
C ILE A 248 -25.41 -31.92 -31.55
N GLY A 249 -26.53 -31.67 -30.88
CA GLY A 249 -27.21 -30.40 -30.87
C GLY A 249 -26.75 -29.43 -29.78
N SER A 250 -27.45 -28.31 -29.73
CA SER A 250 -27.32 -27.25 -28.73
C SER A 250 -28.70 -26.67 -28.41
N GLY A 251 -28.77 -25.67 -27.54
CA GLY A 251 -30.03 -25.00 -27.20
C GLY A 251 -30.86 -25.73 -26.13
N LYS A 252 -31.87 -25.01 -25.64
CA LYS A 252 -32.61 -25.28 -24.41
C LYS A 252 -33.48 -26.54 -24.51
N ILE A 253 -33.51 -27.30 -23.42
CA ILE A 253 -34.35 -28.48 -23.22
C ILE A 253 -35.59 -28.08 -22.36
N THR A 254 -36.77 -28.59 -22.70
CA THR A 254 -38.04 -28.35 -21.98
C THR A 254 -38.22 -29.30 -20.80
N GLU A 255 -39.03 -28.93 -19.79
CA GLU A 255 -39.16 -29.69 -18.52
C GLU A 255 -39.64 -31.14 -18.69
N ASN A 256 -40.49 -31.41 -19.68
CA ASN A 256 -41.00 -32.76 -19.97
C ASN A 256 -40.08 -33.56 -20.89
N SER A 257 -38.86 -33.08 -21.14
CA SER A 257 -37.96 -33.59 -22.17
C SER A 257 -36.52 -33.74 -21.68
N PHE A 258 -35.78 -34.64 -22.31
CA PHE A 258 -34.35 -34.84 -22.09
C PHE A 258 -33.67 -35.30 -23.37
N VAL A 259 -32.35 -35.13 -23.43
CA VAL A 259 -31.53 -35.51 -24.57
C VAL A 259 -30.50 -36.54 -24.12
N LEU A 260 -30.51 -37.70 -24.76
CA LEU A 260 -29.47 -38.72 -24.60
C LEU A 260 -28.39 -38.51 -25.66
N VAL A 261 -27.12 -38.45 -25.25
CA VAL A 261 -25.98 -38.40 -26.16
C VAL A 261 -25.09 -39.61 -25.94
N GLY A 262 -24.95 -40.43 -26.98
CA GLY A 262 -24.15 -41.65 -26.99
C GLY A 262 -22.79 -41.41 -27.63
N ARG A 263 -21.75 -42.02 -27.05
CA ARG A 263 -20.36 -41.96 -27.53
C ARG A 263 -19.82 -43.37 -27.80
N GLU A 264 -19.12 -43.57 -28.92
CA GLU A 264 -18.57 -44.87 -29.33
C GLU A 264 -19.63 -46.01 -29.27
N SER A 265 -19.51 -47.01 -28.38
CA SER A 265 -20.55 -48.03 -28.23
C SER A 265 -21.88 -47.47 -27.73
N GLY A 266 -21.88 -46.40 -26.92
CA GLY A 266 -23.09 -45.70 -26.51
C GLY A 266 -23.84 -45.10 -27.70
N ALA A 267 -23.13 -44.62 -28.72
CA ALA A 267 -23.74 -44.18 -29.98
C ALA A 267 -24.39 -45.37 -30.71
N SER A 268 -23.70 -46.52 -30.76
CA SER A 268 -24.22 -47.77 -31.34
C SER A 268 -25.39 -48.38 -30.58
N ILE A 269 -25.53 -48.08 -29.28
CA ILE A 269 -26.71 -48.42 -28.48
C ILE A 269 -27.88 -47.50 -28.86
N LEU A 270 -27.68 -46.18 -28.81
CA LEU A 270 -28.76 -45.23 -29.10
C LEU A 270 -29.28 -45.29 -30.55
N LYS A 271 -28.43 -45.61 -31.54
CA LYS A 271 -28.82 -45.82 -32.96
C LYS A 271 -29.87 -46.93 -33.20
N GLN A 272 -30.25 -47.69 -32.17
CA GLN A 272 -31.30 -48.71 -32.25
C GLN A 272 -32.71 -48.11 -32.09
N LEU A 273 -32.80 -46.94 -31.47
CA LEU A 273 -34.03 -46.21 -31.18
C LEU A 273 -34.62 -45.53 -32.41
N LYS A 274 -35.95 -45.32 -32.39
CA LYS A 274 -36.72 -44.67 -33.44
C LYS A 274 -37.78 -43.75 -32.84
N SER A 275 -38.18 -42.72 -33.59
CA SER A 275 -39.29 -41.84 -33.21
C SER A 275 -40.56 -42.66 -32.87
N GLY A 276 -41.11 -42.43 -31.67
CA GLY A 276 -42.21 -43.19 -31.08
C GLY A 276 -41.82 -44.27 -30.06
N ASP A 277 -40.54 -44.70 -29.99
CA ASP A 277 -40.06 -45.67 -28.99
C ASP A 277 -40.17 -45.12 -27.56
N GLU A 278 -40.55 -45.99 -26.61
CA GLU A 278 -40.67 -45.64 -25.19
C GLU A 278 -39.34 -45.83 -24.46
N ILE A 279 -38.95 -44.83 -23.67
CA ILE A 279 -37.71 -44.80 -22.88
C ILE A 279 -38.05 -44.43 -21.43
N SER A 280 -37.59 -45.25 -20.49
CA SER A 280 -37.51 -44.89 -19.08
C SER A 280 -36.06 -44.58 -18.71
N VAL A 281 -35.84 -43.63 -17.79
CA VAL A 281 -34.54 -43.39 -17.17
C VAL A 281 -34.73 -43.25 -15.68
N GLN A 282 -33.87 -43.91 -14.91
CA GLN A 282 -33.81 -43.78 -13.45
C GLN A 282 -32.37 -43.40 -13.08
N TYR A 283 -32.20 -42.42 -12.19
CA TYR A 283 -30.87 -42.04 -11.68
C TYR A 283 -30.95 -41.55 -10.24
N SER A 284 -29.84 -41.67 -9.51
CA SER A 284 -29.73 -41.28 -8.10
C SER A 284 -28.27 -40.97 -7.72
N PRO A 285 -28.03 -40.20 -6.65
CA PRO A 285 -26.70 -40.01 -6.08
C PRO A 285 -26.30 -41.21 -5.24
N LYS A 286 -25.20 -41.88 -5.63
CA LYS A 286 -24.64 -43.02 -4.90
C LYS A 286 -23.51 -42.56 -3.98
N VAL A 287 -23.68 -42.77 -2.67
CA VAL A 287 -22.69 -42.48 -1.63
C VAL A 287 -22.23 -43.79 -0.98
N PRO A 288 -20.99 -44.27 -1.23
CA PRO A 288 -20.54 -45.56 -0.69
C PRO A 288 -20.54 -45.58 0.84
N ASN A 289 -21.35 -46.47 1.43
CA ASN A 289 -21.54 -46.62 2.88
C ASN A 289 -22.03 -45.36 3.63
N GLY A 290 -22.56 -44.36 2.92
CA GLY A 290 -23.03 -43.10 3.50
C GLY A 290 -24.55 -42.96 3.51
N LYS A 291 -25.04 -41.90 4.15
CA LYS A 291 -26.43 -41.44 4.05
C LYS A 291 -26.62 -40.53 2.83
N PRO A 292 -27.87 -40.38 2.34
CA PRO A 292 -28.22 -39.34 1.37
C PRO A 292 -27.85 -37.93 1.86
N PHE A 293 -27.61 -37.03 0.91
CA PHE A 293 -27.34 -35.62 1.16
C PHE A 293 -28.57 -34.77 0.83
N GLU A 294 -28.85 -33.78 1.68
CA GLU A 294 -29.84 -32.73 1.40
C GLU A 294 -29.26 -31.71 0.41
N PHE A 295 -27.98 -31.37 0.57
CA PHE A 295 -27.21 -30.74 -0.49
C PHE A 295 -25.78 -31.25 -0.50
N ALA A 296 -25.15 -31.22 -1.67
CA ALA A 296 -23.72 -31.48 -1.83
C ALA A 296 -23.15 -30.73 -3.04
N ILE A 297 -21.90 -30.31 -2.91
CA ILE A 297 -21.17 -29.54 -3.92
C ILE A 297 -19.78 -30.16 -4.16
N GLY A 298 -19.31 -30.11 -5.41
CA GLY A 298 -17.96 -30.55 -5.78
C GLY A 298 -16.85 -29.72 -5.12
N GLY A 299 -15.67 -30.34 -4.98
CA GLY A 299 -14.45 -29.67 -4.55
C GLY A 299 -13.23 -30.58 -4.66
N ASN A 300 -12.04 -30.00 -4.72
CA ASN A 300 -10.78 -30.72 -4.91
C ASN A 300 -9.57 -29.84 -4.54
N PRO A 301 -8.54 -30.34 -3.83
CA PRO A 301 -8.46 -31.60 -3.09
C PRO A 301 -8.93 -31.46 -1.63
N ILE A 302 -8.99 -32.58 -0.91
CA ILE A 302 -9.10 -32.60 0.56
C ILE A 302 -7.87 -31.91 1.18
N LEU A 303 -8.13 -30.90 2.00
CA LEU A 303 -7.13 -30.10 2.73
C LEU A 303 -6.82 -30.68 4.11
N VAL A 304 -7.85 -31.16 4.81
CA VAL A 304 -7.76 -31.74 6.15
C VAL A 304 -8.59 -33.02 6.19
N LYS A 305 -8.04 -34.09 6.78
CA LYS A 305 -8.74 -35.35 7.03
C LYS A 305 -8.42 -35.84 8.44
N GLU A 306 -9.44 -36.15 9.23
CA GLU A 306 -9.28 -36.73 10.58
C GLU A 306 -8.35 -35.89 11.47
N GLY A 307 -8.51 -34.55 11.39
CA GLY A 307 -7.68 -33.57 12.09
C GLY A 307 -6.25 -33.39 11.57
N GLN A 308 -5.87 -34.05 10.46
CA GLN A 308 -4.54 -33.94 9.86
C GLN A 308 -4.55 -33.16 8.54
N VAL A 309 -3.67 -32.16 8.44
CA VAL A 309 -3.45 -31.40 7.19
C VAL A 309 -2.81 -32.34 6.17
N GLN A 310 -3.32 -32.36 4.95
CA GLN A 310 -2.84 -33.26 3.91
C GLN A 310 -1.52 -32.76 3.30
N SER A 311 -0.62 -33.68 2.96
CA SER A 311 0.66 -33.36 2.32
C SER A 311 0.47 -33.17 0.81
N LEU A 312 0.13 -31.95 0.41
CA LEU A 312 -0.06 -31.55 -0.98
C LEU A 312 1.25 -30.90 -1.51
N ASP A 313 1.77 -31.35 -2.66
CA ASP A 313 2.92 -30.70 -3.32
C ASP A 313 2.44 -29.48 -4.09
N ASP A 314 2.23 -28.38 -3.35
CA ASP A 314 1.77 -27.12 -3.92
C ASP A 314 2.59 -25.94 -3.38
N LYS A 315 3.10 -25.14 -4.32
CA LYS A 315 4.09 -24.06 -4.08
C LYS A 315 3.59 -22.70 -4.54
N VAL A 316 2.35 -22.63 -5.04
CA VAL A 316 1.76 -21.47 -5.68
C VAL A 316 0.68 -20.88 -4.78
N THR A 317 0.91 -19.66 -4.34
CA THR A 317 -0.07 -18.83 -3.65
C THR A 317 -1.18 -18.41 -4.61
N ALA A 318 -2.42 -18.45 -4.13
CA ALA A 318 -3.59 -18.00 -4.86
C ALA A 318 -4.68 -17.56 -3.88
N PRO A 319 -5.68 -16.78 -4.32
CA PRO A 319 -6.95 -16.72 -3.61
C PRO A 319 -7.53 -18.13 -3.47
N ARG A 320 -8.08 -18.45 -2.30
CA ARG A 320 -8.64 -19.76 -1.97
C ARG A 320 -10.02 -19.63 -1.38
N THR A 321 -10.86 -20.62 -1.67
CA THR A 321 -12.12 -20.85 -0.98
C THR A 321 -12.11 -22.29 -0.46
N ALA A 322 -12.58 -22.52 0.77
CA ALA A 322 -12.65 -23.87 1.34
C ALA A 322 -13.87 -24.04 2.24
N VAL A 323 -14.31 -25.30 2.36
CA VAL A 323 -15.37 -25.75 3.25
C VAL A 323 -14.84 -26.83 4.18
N GLY A 324 -15.25 -26.82 5.44
CA GLY A 324 -14.86 -27.83 6.42
C GLY A 324 -15.84 -27.99 7.56
N TYR A 325 -15.64 -29.05 8.35
CA TYR A 325 -16.59 -29.50 9.36
C TYR A 325 -15.87 -29.92 10.66
N SER A 326 -16.53 -29.74 11.81
CA SER A 326 -16.09 -30.29 13.10
C SER A 326 -16.07 -31.82 13.10
N ALA A 327 -15.42 -32.42 14.12
CA ALA A 327 -15.33 -33.88 14.25
C ALA A 327 -16.70 -34.58 14.43
N ASP A 328 -17.73 -33.85 14.85
CA ASP A 328 -19.12 -34.32 14.95
C ASP A 328 -20.03 -33.81 13.82
N GLY A 329 -19.47 -33.07 12.85
CA GLY A 329 -20.17 -32.48 11.71
C GLY A 329 -21.23 -31.41 12.04
N LYS A 330 -21.32 -30.93 13.28
CA LYS A 330 -22.31 -29.91 13.71
C LYS A 330 -21.83 -28.47 13.60
N GLN A 331 -20.55 -28.23 13.37
CA GLN A 331 -20.04 -26.90 12.99
C GLN A 331 -19.52 -26.99 11.57
N MET A 332 -19.88 -26.01 10.75
CA MET A 332 -19.42 -25.85 9.39
C MET A 332 -18.63 -24.54 9.28
N TYR A 333 -17.53 -24.60 8.54
CA TYR A 333 -16.57 -23.52 8.34
C TYR A 333 -16.48 -23.25 6.84
N LEU A 334 -16.83 -22.04 6.41
CA LEU A 334 -16.56 -21.55 5.06
C LEU A 334 -15.49 -20.47 5.16
N VAL A 335 -14.40 -20.61 4.41
CA VAL A 335 -13.25 -19.70 4.51
C VAL A 335 -12.87 -19.21 3.12
N THR A 336 -12.77 -17.89 2.98
CA THR A 336 -12.14 -17.22 1.83
C THR A 336 -10.81 -16.61 2.26
N VAL A 337 -9.86 -16.61 1.33
CA VAL A 337 -8.57 -15.94 1.47
C VAL A 337 -8.31 -15.23 0.15
N ASP A 338 -8.18 -13.90 0.19
CA ASP A 338 -7.86 -13.09 -0.98
C ASP A 338 -6.43 -13.35 -1.45
N GLY A 339 -6.11 -13.02 -2.71
CA GLY A 339 -4.77 -13.25 -3.25
C GLY A 339 -4.49 -12.47 -4.53
N ARG A 340 -3.23 -12.55 -5.00
CA ARG A 340 -2.69 -11.85 -6.19
C ARG A 340 -2.71 -10.32 -6.07
N GLN A 341 -2.73 -9.79 -4.85
CA GLN A 341 -2.82 -8.36 -4.55
C GLN A 341 -1.67 -7.96 -3.61
N ALA A 342 -1.28 -6.68 -3.60
CA ALA A 342 -0.28 -6.20 -2.63
C ALA A 342 -0.78 -6.32 -1.18
N SER A 343 -2.11 -6.21 -0.98
CA SER A 343 -2.82 -6.40 0.28
C SER A 343 -2.93 -7.86 0.72
N SER A 344 -2.87 -8.83 -0.20
CA SER A 344 -2.89 -10.26 0.11
C SER A 344 -2.20 -11.10 -0.95
N ARG A 345 -1.17 -11.88 -0.55
CA ARG A 345 -0.46 -12.84 -1.40
C ARG A 345 -1.33 -14.06 -1.74
N GLY A 346 -2.27 -14.41 -0.87
CA GLY A 346 -3.02 -15.66 -0.92
C GLY A 346 -2.26 -16.85 -0.34
N MET A 347 -2.86 -18.04 -0.40
CA MET A 347 -2.33 -19.24 0.26
C MET A 347 -2.00 -20.37 -0.71
N THR A 348 -1.03 -21.21 -0.33
CA THR A 348 -0.91 -22.59 -0.83
C THR A 348 -2.03 -23.46 -0.25
N LEU A 349 -2.31 -24.62 -0.85
CA LEU A 349 -3.25 -25.60 -0.30
C LEU A 349 -2.78 -26.12 1.08
N ARG A 350 -1.46 -26.32 1.29
CA ARG A 350 -0.94 -26.66 2.64
C ARG A 350 -1.21 -25.55 3.67
N GLU A 351 -1.00 -24.28 3.30
CA GLU A 351 -1.31 -23.13 4.16
C GLU A 351 -2.83 -23.06 4.46
N MET A 352 -3.67 -23.23 3.44
CA MET A 352 -5.13 -23.25 3.59
C MET A 352 -5.61 -24.41 4.48
N GLY A 353 -5.01 -25.60 4.36
CA GLY A 353 -5.32 -26.73 5.23
C GLY A 353 -4.90 -26.51 6.69
N ALA A 354 -3.77 -25.82 6.92
CA ALA A 354 -3.38 -25.39 8.26
C ALA A 354 -4.38 -24.37 8.84
N LEU A 355 -4.80 -23.39 8.05
CA LEU A 355 -5.81 -22.39 8.44
C LEU A 355 -7.17 -23.03 8.78
N MET A 356 -7.65 -23.95 7.94
CA MET A 356 -8.90 -24.68 8.18
C MET A 356 -8.83 -25.49 9.49
N LYS A 357 -7.69 -26.14 9.76
CA LYS A 357 -7.46 -26.85 11.03
C LYS A 357 -7.40 -25.90 12.22
N GLU A 358 -6.80 -24.71 12.09
CA GLU A 358 -6.73 -23.68 13.13
C GLU A 358 -8.14 -23.19 13.53
N PHE A 359 -9.03 -22.99 12.55
CA PHE A 359 -10.43 -22.61 12.82
C PHE A 359 -11.29 -23.74 13.40
N GLY A 360 -10.81 -24.99 13.40
CA GLY A 360 -11.46 -26.14 14.04
C GLY A 360 -12.00 -27.21 13.08
N ALA A 361 -11.70 -27.14 11.78
CA ALA A 361 -12.10 -28.18 10.84
C ALA A 361 -11.34 -29.49 11.07
N HIS A 362 -12.07 -30.56 11.37
CA HIS A 362 -11.57 -31.94 11.43
C HIS A 362 -11.49 -32.58 10.03
N HIS A 363 -12.37 -32.15 9.12
CA HIS A 363 -12.33 -32.45 7.69
C HIS A 363 -12.50 -31.15 6.91
N ALA A 364 -11.74 -30.96 5.82
CA ALA A 364 -11.87 -29.79 4.95
C ALA A 364 -11.54 -30.11 3.49
N LEU A 365 -12.24 -29.45 2.57
CA LEU A 365 -12.14 -29.60 1.11
C LEU A 365 -11.92 -28.21 0.48
N ASN A 366 -11.01 -28.13 -0.48
CA ASN A 366 -10.77 -26.93 -1.27
C ASN A 366 -11.85 -26.78 -2.36
N LEU A 367 -12.39 -25.57 -2.52
CA LEU A 367 -13.35 -25.18 -3.56
C LEU A 367 -12.61 -24.38 -4.66
N ASP A 368 -13.30 -23.90 -5.70
CA ASP A 368 -12.63 -23.10 -6.73
C ASP A 368 -12.05 -21.79 -6.16
N GLY A 369 -10.97 -21.32 -6.75
CA GLY A 369 -10.17 -20.20 -6.25
C GLY A 369 -9.83 -19.16 -7.31
N GLY A 370 -8.79 -18.37 -7.06
CA GLY A 370 -8.46 -17.26 -7.94
C GLY A 370 -9.56 -16.20 -7.94
N GLY A 371 -9.92 -15.68 -9.11
CA GLY A 371 -10.98 -14.68 -9.21
C GLY A 371 -12.38 -15.20 -8.93
N SER A 372 -12.56 -16.52 -8.77
CA SER A 372 -13.81 -17.10 -8.28
C SER A 372 -14.00 -16.89 -6.78
N THR A 373 -12.90 -16.73 -6.00
CA THR A 373 -12.93 -16.56 -4.55
C THR A 373 -13.77 -15.34 -4.15
N THR A 374 -14.96 -15.65 -3.64
CA THR A 374 -15.98 -14.68 -3.24
C THR A 374 -16.68 -15.18 -1.98
N MET A 375 -16.78 -14.34 -0.96
CA MET A 375 -17.70 -14.50 0.16
C MET A 375 -18.72 -13.37 0.14
N VAL A 376 -19.98 -13.72 0.39
CA VAL A 376 -21.06 -12.76 0.64
C VAL A 376 -21.60 -12.93 2.06
N ALA A 377 -21.96 -11.83 2.71
CA ALA A 377 -22.58 -11.84 4.02
C ALA A 377 -23.52 -10.64 4.22
N ARG A 378 -24.59 -10.86 4.98
CA ARG A 378 -25.59 -9.85 5.32
C ARG A 378 -25.19 -9.09 6.57
N THR A 379 -25.17 -7.76 6.49
CA THR A 379 -25.04 -6.91 7.68
C THR A 379 -26.32 -7.01 8.52
N PRO A 380 -26.24 -7.18 9.86
CA PRO A 380 -27.43 -7.24 10.72
C PRO A 380 -28.38 -6.06 10.51
N GLY A 381 -29.67 -6.35 10.26
CA GLY A 381 -30.68 -5.33 9.97
C GLY A 381 -30.70 -4.81 8.53
N LYS A 382 -30.00 -5.47 7.60
CA LYS A 382 -30.16 -5.30 6.14
C LYS A 382 -30.86 -6.53 5.54
N ASP A 383 -31.48 -6.37 4.38
CA ASP A 383 -32.12 -7.46 3.64
C ASP A 383 -31.10 -8.39 2.96
N ASP A 384 -30.18 -7.80 2.20
CA ASP A 384 -29.28 -8.49 1.27
C ASP A 384 -27.93 -8.92 1.89
N ALA A 385 -27.37 -10.01 1.37
CA ALA A 385 -25.96 -10.33 1.51
C ALA A 385 -25.12 -9.62 0.44
N GLU A 386 -24.04 -8.96 0.85
CA GLU A 386 -23.11 -8.20 -0.01
C GLU A 386 -21.72 -8.84 0.01
N VAL A 387 -20.88 -8.56 -1.00
CA VAL A 387 -19.51 -9.10 -1.08
C VAL A 387 -18.65 -8.48 0.03
N VAL A 388 -17.98 -9.33 0.81
CA VAL A 388 -17.19 -8.91 2.00
C VAL A 388 -15.67 -9.07 1.85
N ASN A 389 -15.21 -9.81 0.83
CA ASN A 389 -13.80 -9.97 0.48
C ASN A 389 -13.39 -9.09 -0.71
N SER A 390 -12.15 -9.21 -1.21
CA SER A 390 -11.65 -8.48 -2.38
C SER A 390 -11.33 -9.40 -3.58
N PRO A 391 -12.31 -9.67 -4.49
CA PRO A 391 -12.13 -10.58 -5.62
C PRO A 391 -10.92 -10.25 -6.53
N SER A 392 -10.06 -11.24 -6.78
CA SER A 392 -8.74 -11.02 -7.43
C SER A 392 -8.78 -10.56 -8.89
N ASP A 393 -9.94 -10.56 -9.53
CA ASP A 393 -10.13 -10.08 -10.89
C ASP A 393 -10.55 -8.58 -10.92
N GLY A 394 -10.55 -7.90 -9.76
CA GLY A 394 -10.93 -6.50 -9.58
C GLY A 394 -12.45 -6.26 -9.54
N THR A 395 -13.25 -7.27 -9.88
CA THR A 395 -14.71 -7.31 -9.73
C THR A 395 -15.14 -8.75 -9.41
N GLU A 396 -16.33 -8.91 -8.84
CA GLU A 396 -16.92 -10.24 -8.61
C GLU A 396 -17.16 -10.99 -9.92
N ARG A 397 -16.56 -12.18 -10.03
CA ARG A 397 -16.66 -13.10 -11.17
C ARG A 397 -17.98 -13.87 -11.13
N ALA A 398 -18.57 -14.09 -12.31
CA ALA A 398 -19.67 -15.03 -12.46
C ALA A 398 -19.19 -16.49 -12.31
N VAL A 399 -19.81 -17.24 -11.39
CA VAL A 399 -19.55 -18.66 -11.08
C VAL A 399 -20.83 -19.49 -11.29
N PRO A 400 -20.74 -20.81 -11.57
CA PRO A 400 -21.92 -21.63 -11.82
C PRO A 400 -22.62 -22.10 -10.54
N ASN A 401 -21.91 -22.20 -9.42
CA ASN A 401 -22.52 -22.55 -8.14
C ASN A 401 -21.76 -21.98 -6.93
N GLY A 402 -22.36 -22.13 -5.76
CA GLY A 402 -21.86 -21.70 -4.46
C GLY A 402 -22.64 -22.38 -3.34
N ILE A 403 -22.15 -22.19 -2.11
CA ILE A 403 -22.82 -22.65 -0.89
C ILE A 403 -23.55 -21.46 -0.27
N GLY A 404 -24.87 -21.55 -0.13
CA GLY A 404 -25.68 -20.56 0.59
C GLY A 404 -25.98 -21.00 2.01
N ILE A 405 -25.94 -20.06 2.95
CA ILE A 405 -26.34 -20.24 4.34
C ILE A 405 -27.67 -19.51 4.55
N PHE A 406 -28.65 -20.22 5.08
CA PHE A 406 -30.01 -19.74 5.30
C PHE A 406 -30.38 -19.86 6.78
N THR A 407 -31.19 -18.93 7.27
CA THR A 407 -31.77 -19.00 8.62
C THR A 407 -33.28 -18.93 8.56
N ALA A 408 -33.95 -19.68 9.44
CA ALA A 408 -35.37 -19.52 9.70
C ALA A 408 -35.66 -18.06 10.08
N LYS A 409 -36.72 -17.49 9.48
CA LYS A 409 -37.10 -16.10 9.71
C LYS A 409 -37.36 -15.83 11.18
N GLY A 410 -36.88 -14.69 11.65
CA GLY A 410 -37.12 -14.25 13.02
C GLY A 410 -38.56 -13.82 13.26
N ASN A 411 -38.84 -13.36 14.48
CA ASN A 411 -40.17 -13.00 14.93
C ASN A 411 -40.66 -11.61 14.47
N GLY A 412 -39.83 -10.83 13.74
CA GLY A 412 -40.14 -9.45 13.35
C GLY A 412 -40.22 -8.46 14.51
N ILE A 413 -39.87 -8.87 15.73
CA ILE A 413 -39.84 -8.02 16.92
C ILE A 413 -38.40 -7.53 17.10
N LEU A 414 -38.22 -6.21 17.07
CA LEU A 414 -36.92 -5.56 17.30
C LEU A 414 -36.23 -6.11 18.57
N THR A 415 -34.98 -6.58 18.44
CA THR A 415 -34.15 -7.05 19.57
C THR A 415 -32.82 -6.33 19.69
N GLY A 416 -32.32 -5.68 18.62
CA GLY A 416 -31.12 -4.86 18.66
C GLY A 416 -30.99 -3.91 17.47
N PHE A 417 -29.91 -3.13 17.46
CA PHE A 417 -29.51 -2.29 16.33
C PHE A 417 -28.03 -2.50 16.00
N LYS A 418 -27.70 -2.57 14.71
CA LYS A 418 -26.35 -2.32 14.20
C LYS A 418 -26.21 -0.80 14.02
N VAL A 419 -25.36 -0.16 14.81
CA VAL A 419 -25.12 1.29 14.76
C VAL A 419 -23.75 1.56 14.14
N PHE A 420 -23.72 2.42 13.12
CA PHE A 420 -22.54 2.67 12.29
C PHE A 420 -22.48 4.12 11.83
N THR A 421 -21.30 4.59 11.44
CA THR A 421 -21.13 5.90 10.78
C THR A 421 -21.62 5.84 9.34
N GLN A 422 -22.24 6.92 8.86
CA GLN A 422 -22.73 7.00 7.48
C GLN A 422 -21.57 7.05 6.47
N SER A 423 -20.48 7.72 6.84
CA SER A 423 -19.22 7.61 6.10
C SER A 423 -18.45 6.37 6.51
N ASN A 424 -17.90 5.66 5.51
CA ASN A 424 -17.04 4.49 5.65
C ASN A 424 -15.54 4.81 5.56
N LEU A 425 -15.17 6.10 5.51
CA LEU A 425 -13.78 6.55 5.51
C LEU A 425 -13.03 6.08 6.77
N GLU A 426 -11.71 5.95 6.65
CA GLU A 426 -10.80 5.72 7.78
C GLU A 426 -11.06 6.76 8.89
N ASN A 427 -10.94 6.34 10.15
CA ASN A 427 -11.12 7.22 11.31
C ASN A 427 -12.49 7.93 11.41
N SER A 428 -13.51 7.46 10.68
CA SER A 428 -14.89 7.95 10.76
C SER A 428 -15.51 7.84 12.17
N ASN A 429 -15.05 6.94 13.04
CA ASN A 429 -15.46 6.91 14.45
C ASN A 429 -14.89 8.08 15.30
N ARG A 430 -14.03 8.92 14.73
CA ARG A 430 -13.47 10.14 15.36
C ARG A 430 -14.17 11.40 14.84
N VAL A 431 -14.15 12.47 15.63
CA VAL A 431 -14.72 13.80 15.27
C VAL A 431 -14.09 14.91 16.11
N PHE A 432 -14.00 16.13 15.58
CA PHE A 432 -13.44 17.29 16.31
C PHE A 432 -14.50 18.02 17.14
N PRO A 433 -14.14 18.67 18.28
CA PRO A 433 -15.04 19.52 19.04
C PRO A 433 -15.77 20.54 18.16
N GLY A 434 -17.07 20.71 18.38
CA GLY A 434 -17.91 21.60 17.59
C GLY A 434 -18.37 21.05 16.23
N LEU A 435 -17.77 19.99 15.69
CA LEU A 435 -18.17 19.37 14.40
C LEU A 435 -19.18 18.22 14.55
N THR A 436 -19.77 17.76 13.44
CA THR A 436 -20.65 16.59 13.38
C THR A 436 -19.96 15.28 12.99
N ARG A 437 -20.59 14.17 13.40
CA ARG A 437 -20.53 12.87 12.73
C ARG A 437 -21.95 12.41 12.40
N ASN A 438 -22.15 11.86 11.21
CA ASN A 438 -23.41 11.26 10.80
C ASN A 438 -23.42 9.76 11.14
N PHE A 439 -24.46 9.31 11.85
CA PHE A 439 -24.70 7.92 12.24
C PHE A 439 -25.98 7.39 11.60
N SER A 440 -25.97 6.11 11.26
CA SER A 440 -27.11 5.31 10.86
C SER A 440 -27.28 4.13 11.81
N ALA A 441 -28.51 3.63 11.93
CA ALA A 441 -28.78 2.43 12.71
C ALA A 441 -29.77 1.51 11.98
N ALA A 442 -29.39 0.25 11.80
CA ALA A 442 -30.22 -0.79 11.21
C ALA A 442 -30.81 -1.66 12.33
N GLY A 443 -32.14 -1.66 12.48
CA GLY A 443 -32.84 -2.43 13.49
C GLY A 443 -33.04 -3.88 13.05
N PHE A 444 -32.90 -4.83 14.00
CA PHE A 444 -33.01 -6.25 13.69
C PHE A 444 -33.72 -7.07 14.77
N ASP A 445 -34.32 -8.20 14.35
CA ASP A 445 -35.02 -9.14 15.23
C ASP A 445 -34.12 -10.26 15.80
N ASN A 446 -34.73 -11.26 16.44
CA ASN A 446 -34.00 -12.35 17.08
C ASN A 446 -33.22 -13.28 16.12
N ALA A 447 -33.43 -13.16 14.80
CA ALA A 447 -32.68 -13.86 13.76
C ALA A 447 -31.76 -12.93 12.95
N TYR A 448 -31.61 -11.68 13.39
CA TYR A 448 -30.90 -10.60 12.71
C TYR A 448 -31.53 -10.19 11.36
N ASP A 449 -32.80 -10.58 11.10
CA ASP A 449 -33.59 -10.06 9.99
C ASP A 449 -33.93 -8.57 10.21
N PRO A 450 -34.07 -7.76 9.15
CA PRO A 450 -34.41 -6.34 9.24
C PRO A 450 -35.79 -6.09 9.85
N VAL A 451 -35.89 -5.08 10.70
CA VAL A 451 -37.14 -4.63 11.35
C VAL A 451 -37.35 -3.14 11.13
N GLU A 452 -38.56 -2.76 10.70
CA GLU A 452 -38.96 -1.35 10.66
C GLU A 452 -39.09 -0.79 12.08
N THR A 453 -38.29 0.22 12.42
CA THR A 453 -38.17 0.71 13.81
C THR A 453 -38.93 2.00 14.10
N GLY A 454 -39.52 2.63 13.08
CA GLY A 454 -40.17 3.93 13.19
C GLY A 454 -39.15 5.04 13.52
N GLN A 455 -39.52 5.97 14.42
CA GLN A 455 -38.61 7.04 14.83
C GLN A 455 -37.57 6.53 15.84
N ILE A 456 -36.30 6.53 15.43
CA ILE A 456 -35.16 6.26 16.30
C ILE A 456 -34.91 7.47 17.22
N LYS A 457 -34.61 7.19 18.48
CA LYS A 457 -34.12 8.16 19.47
C LYS A 457 -32.63 7.95 19.67
N TRP A 458 -31.87 9.04 19.68
CA TRP A 458 -30.42 9.01 19.80
C TRP A 458 -29.96 9.64 21.12
N ASP A 459 -28.98 9.00 21.78
CA ASP A 459 -28.34 9.46 23.02
C ASP A 459 -26.82 9.26 22.94
N THR A 460 -26.07 9.80 23.91
CA THR A 460 -24.60 9.66 23.98
C THR A 460 -24.14 9.51 25.41
N LYS A 461 -23.25 8.56 25.69
CA LYS A 461 -22.79 8.24 27.04
C LYS A 461 -21.26 8.28 27.15
N PRO A 462 -20.68 9.24 27.90
CA PRO A 462 -21.33 10.32 28.64
C PRO A 462 -21.73 11.52 27.76
N GLY A 463 -22.95 12.05 27.93
CA GLY A 463 -23.50 13.19 27.17
C GLY A 463 -22.82 14.55 27.40
N SER A 464 -21.72 14.56 28.17
CA SER A 464 -20.75 15.66 28.23
C SER A 464 -19.87 15.76 26.99
N VAL A 465 -19.65 14.64 26.28
CA VAL A 465 -18.78 14.53 25.09
C VAL A 465 -19.45 15.11 23.84
N GLY A 466 -20.77 14.95 23.69
CA GLY A 466 -21.53 15.53 22.58
C GLY A 466 -23.05 15.52 22.80
N LYS A 467 -23.83 15.68 21.73
CA LYS A 467 -25.30 15.52 21.68
C LYS A 467 -25.74 15.14 20.28
N PHE A 468 -26.93 14.60 20.13
CA PHE A 468 -27.63 14.62 18.84
C PHE A 468 -28.38 15.95 18.66
N GLU A 469 -28.45 16.43 17.41
CA GLU A 469 -29.12 17.71 17.06
C GLU A 469 -30.38 17.52 16.22
N LYS A 470 -30.38 16.47 15.39
CA LYS A 470 -31.48 15.92 14.62
C LYS A 470 -31.24 14.40 14.52
N ASP A 471 -32.13 13.68 13.85
CA ASP A 471 -31.96 12.25 13.60
C ASP A 471 -30.59 11.96 12.96
N GLY A 472 -29.90 10.92 13.44
CA GLY A 472 -28.58 10.47 12.98
C GLY A 472 -27.37 11.39 13.23
N ILE A 473 -27.52 12.71 13.41
CA ILE A 473 -26.36 13.63 13.43
C ILE A 473 -25.93 14.00 14.86
N PHE A 474 -24.71 13.57 15.19
CA PHE A 474 -24.05 13.76 16.48
C PHE A 474 -23.11 14.98 16.41
N ARG A 475 -23.34 16.03 17.20
CA ARG A 475 -22.40 17.14 17.35
C ARG A 475 -21.54 16.99 18.60
N ALA A 476 -20.23 16.99 18.39
CA ALA A 476 -19.21 16.93 19.42
C ALA A 476 -19.14 18.23 20.25
N LYS A 477 -18.76 18.11 21.52
CA LYS A 477 -18.63 19.24 22.47
C LYS A 477 -17.31 19.27 23.22
N LYS A 478 -16.79 18.11 23.63
CA LYS A 478 -15.61 18.00 24.51
C LYS A 478 -14.80 16.76 24.14
N PRO A 479 -13.45 16.85 24.14
CA PRO A 479 -12.57 15.71 23.94
C PRO A 479 -12.89 14.53 24.87
N GLY A 480 -12.75 13.31 24.36
CA GLY A 480 -12.95 12.06 25.08
C GLY A 480 -13.81 11.03 24.33
N LYS A 481 -13.81 9.80 24.84
CA LYS A 481 -14.61 8.68 24.32
C LYS A 481 -16.05 8.74 24.86
N ALA A 482 -17.01 8.38 24.01
CA ALA A 482 -18.38 8.06 24.39
C ALA A 482 -18.94 6.91 23.54
N ASP A 483 -20.03 6.31 23.99
CA ASP A 483 -20.86 5.43 23.15
C ASP A 483 -22.08 6.22 22.66
N VAL A 484 -22.29 6.22 21.34
CA VAL A 484 -23.54 6.62 20.70
C VAL A 484 -24.56 5.51 20.91
N GLU A 485 -25.78 5.84 21.30
CA GLU A 485 -26.87 4.89 21.52
C GLU A 485 -28.06 5.22 20.60
N ALA A 486 -28.48 4.25 19.79
CA ALA A 486 -29.74 4.28 19.04
C ALA A 486 -30.81 3.48 19.79
N GLN A 487 -32.02 4.03 19.95
CA GLN A 487 -33.12 3.40 20.67
C GLN A 487 -34.47 3.55 19.94
N ALA A 488 -35.21 2.45 19.78
CA ALA A 488 -36.65 2.45 19.48
C ALA A 488 -37.35 1.40 20.34
N THR A 489 -38.65 1.60 20.62
CA THR A 489 -39.53 0.71 21.44
C THR A 489 -38.98 0.23 22.80
N GLY A 490 -37.89 0.81 23.29
CA GLY A 490 -37.17 0.40 24.50
C GLY A 490 -35.82 -0.27 24.22
N ILE A 491 -35.70 -0.93 23.07
CA ILE A 491 -34.55 -1.70 22.57
C ILE A 491 -33.44 -0.78 22.05
N LYS A 492 -32.18 -1.21 22.21
CA LYS A 492 -30.98 -0.38 22.01
C LYS A 492 -29.90 -1.08 21.20
N GLY A 493 -29.08 -0.29 20.51
CA GLY A 493 -27.75 -0.67 20.05
C GLY A 493 -26.78 0.51 20.17
N THR A 494 -25.48 0.23 20.14
CA THR A 494 -24.44 1.22 20.43
C THR A 494 -23.24 1.15 19.49
N SER A 495 -22.59 2.29 19.27
CA SER A 495 -21.32 2.39 18.53
C SER A 495 -20.38 3.40 19.20
N PRO A 496 -19.06 3.15 19.32
CA PRO A 496 -18.14 4.08 19.97
C PRO A 496 -17.88 5.32 19.10
N VAL A 497 -17.79 6.49 19.74
CA VAL A 497 -17.34 7.74 19.13
C VAL A 497 -16.22 8.36 19.97
N TYR A 498 -15.22 8.91 19.30
CA TYR A 498 -14.07 9.56 19.92
C TYR A 498 -14.05 11.04 19.52
N VAL A 499 -14.26 11.93 20.49
CA VAL A 499 -14.04 13.37 20.25
C VAL A 499 -12.56 13.66 20.49
N LEU A 500 -11.90 14.19 19.48
CA LEU A 500 -10.47 14.55 19.50
C LEU A 500 -10.21 15.86 20.25
N SER A 501 -8.96 16.30 20.31
CA SER A 501 -8.62 17.67 20.71
C SER A 501 -9.14 18.69 19.69
N GLU A 502 -8.96 19.99 19.95
CA GLU A 502 -9.32 21.05 19.01
C GLU A 502 -8.65 20.87 17.63
N LEU A 503 -9.42 21.15 16.58
CA LEU A 503 -8.97 21.07 15.18
C LEU A 503 -7.84 22.08 14.93
N GLU A 504 -6.66 21.61 14.53
CA GLU A 504 -5.49 22.45 14.29
C GLU A 504 -5.26 22.74 12.80
N ARG A 505 -5.46 21.75 11.93
CA ARG A 505 -5.37 21.91 10.47
C ARG A 505 -6.40 21.06 9.74
N ILE A 506 -6.68 21.42 8.49
CA ILE A 506 -7.47 20.62 7.55
C ILE A 506 -6.70 20.45 6.24
N GLU A 507 -7.03 19.42 5.47
CA GLU A 507 -6.59 19.22 4.08
C GLU A 507 -7.67 18.48 3.28
N ALA A 508 -7.60 18.56 1.95
CA ALA A 508 -8.29 17.59 1.10
C ALA A 508 -7.49 16.28 1.06
N ASN A 509 -8.17 15.13 0.94
CA ASN A 509 -7.51 13.82 0.82
C ASN A 509 -6.68 13.64 -0.46
N ILE A 510 -6.72 14.61 -1.37
CA ILE A 510 -5.93 14.71 -2.60
C ILE A 510 -5.35 16.13 -2.72
N PRO A 511 -4.09 16.30 -3.17
CA PRO A 511 -3.44 17.62 -3.24
C PRO A 511 -3.90 18.48 -4.44
N ARG A 512 -4.53 17.87 -5.44
CA ARG A 512 -5.16 18.51 -6.61
C ARG A 512 -6.24 17.59 -7.19
N LEU A 513 -7.18 18.14 -7.94
CA LEU A 513 -8.15 17.36 -8.71
C LEU A 513 -8.10 17.74 -10.20
N GLY A 514 -7.54 16.86 -11.03
CA GLY A 514 -7.56 16.98 -12.48
C GLY A 514 -8.77 16.27 -13.09
N LEU A 515 -9.56 16.98 -13.91
CA LEU A 515 -10.74 16.45 -14.59
C LEU A 515 -10.59 16.58 -16.11
N ALA A 516 -10.98 15.53 -16.84
CA ALA A 516 -11.18 15.60 -18.28
C ALA A 516 -12.52 16.29 -18.62
N GLU A 517 -12.72 16.67 -19.89
CA GLU A 517 -14.00 17.20 -20.38
C GLU A 517 -15.16 16.24 -20.06
N GLY A 518 -16.20 16.74 -19.40
CA GLY A 518 -17.39 15.96 -19.02
C GLY A 518 -17.16 14.95 -17.90
N ALA A 519 -15.97 14.91 -17.28
CA ALA A 519 -15.67 13.97 -16.21
C ALA A 519 -16.28 14.40 -14.87
N THR A 520 -16.38 13.43 -13.96
CA THR A 520 -16.59 13.67 -12.53
C THR A 520 -15.41 13.16 -11.73
N GLY A 521 -15.20 13.76 -10.56
CA GLY A 521 -14.22 13.30 -9.56
C GLY A 521 -14.80 13.44 -8.16
N GLN A 522 -14.09 12.93 -7.16
CA GLN A 522 -14.49 13.06 -5.76
C GLN A 522 -13.32 13.48 -4.88
N PHE A 523 -13.63 14.13 -3.76
CA PHE A 523 -12.70 14.37 -2.67
C PHE A 523 -13.41 14.28 -1.31
N SER A 524 -12.63 14.09 -0.26
CA SER A 524 -13.04 14.22 1.14
C SER A 524 -12.07 15.16 1.86
N ILE A 525 -12.45 15.60 3.07
CA ILE A 525 -11.65 16.53 3.87
C ILE A 525 -11.22 15.81 5.14
N ILE A 526 -9.93 15.90 5.46
CA ILE A 526 -9.34 15.32 6.67
C ILE A 526 -8.95 16.47 7.58
N GLY A 527 -9.45 16.46 8.81
CA GLY A 527 -8.97 17.31 9.89
C GLY A 527 -7.92 16.61 10.73
N TYR A 528 -7.05 17.39 11.36
CA TYR A 528 -6.03 16.91 12.31
C TYR A 528 -6.00 17.77 13.56
N ASP A 529 -5.83 17.15 14.73
CA ASP A 529 -5.51 17.86 15.96
C ASP A 529 -4.01 18.20 16.06
N LYS A 530 -3.62 18.96 17.09
CA LYS A 530 -2.22 19.35 17.35
C LYS A 530 -1.25 18.18 17.60
N ASN A 531 -1.76 16.97 17.83
CA ASN A 531 -0.98 15.76 18.09
C ASN A 531 -0.95 14.84 16.86
N GLY A 532 -1.57 15.21 15.74
CA GLY A 532 -1.65 14.38 14.55
C GLY A 532 -2.78 13.34 14.53
N TYR A 533 -3.74 13.39 15.48
CA TYR A 533 -4.93 12.55 15.38
C TYR A 533 -5.83 13.05 14.26
N SER A 534 -6.12 12.19 13.28
CA SER A 534 -6.94 12.51 12.12
C SER A 534 -8.42 12.12 12.30
N ALA A 535 -9.32 12.82 11.60
CA ALA A 535 -10.69 12.39 11.35
C ALA A 535 -11.25 13.02 10.05
N PRO A 536 -12.11 12.31 9.29
CA PRO A 536 -12.78 12.87 8.12
C PRO A 536 -13.87 13.88 8.55
N ILE A 537 -14.03 14.98 7.84
CA ILE A 537 -15.00 16.04 8.19
C ILE A 537 -16.27 15.87 7.33
N GLU A 538 -17.43 15.89 7.98
CA GLU A 538 -18.73 15.79 7.28
C GLU A 538 -18.93 16.99 6.34
N PRO A 539 -19.41 16.79 5.10
CA PRO A 539 -19.65 17.88 4.15
C PRO A 539 -20.51 19.04 4.69
N GLN A 540 -21.42 18.77 5.64
CA GLN A 540 -22.30 19.77 6.26
C GLN A 540 -21.60 20.72 7.27
N ASP A 541 -20.36 20.43 7.67
CA ASP A 541 -19.53 21.30 8.53
C ASP A 541 -18.56 22.19 7.74
N VAL A 542 -18.62 22.12 6.40
CA VAL A 542 -17.65 22.74 5.48
C VAL A 542 -18.30 23.89 4.73
N SER A 543 -17.65 25.05 4.74
CA SER A 543 -17.92 26.12 3.78
C SER A 543 -16.98 25.98 2.58
N LEU A 544 -17.54 26.04 1.38
CA LEU A 544 -16.82 25.99 0.10
C LEU A 544 -16.94 27.34 -0.60
N ASP A 545 -15.82 27.88 -1.06
CA ASP A 545 -15.76 29.01 -2.00
C ASP A 545 -14.97 28.59 -3.24
N TYR A 546 -15.56 28.76 -4.43
CA TYR A 546 -15.02 28.26 -5.71
C TYR A 546 -15.75 28.88 -6.91
N ASP A 547 -15.13 28.86 -8.09
CA ASP A 547 -15.77 29.32 -9.32
C ASP A 547 -16.85 28.33 -9.81
N GLN A 548 -18.12 28.70 -9.57
CA GLN A 548 -19.32 27.96 -9.95
C GLN A 548 -19.63 28.00 -11.46
N SER A 549 -18.89 28.75 -12.27
CA SER A 549 -18.99 28.72 -13.73
C SER A 549 -18.13 27.62 -14.37
N ILE A 550 -17.04 27.22 -13.69
CA ILE A 550 -16.09 26.21 -14.16
C ILE A 550 -16.48 24.79 -13.69
N ILE A 551 -16.95 24.65 -12.45
CA ILE A 551 -17.31 23.36 -11.83
C ILE A 551 -18.62 23.43 -11.03
N ASP A 552 -19.21 22.27 -10.75
CA ASP A 552 -20.22 22.06 -9.71
C ASP A 552 -19.63 21.17 -8.59
N ILE A 553 -19.96 21.45 -7.33
CA ILE A 553 -19.59 20.60 -6.19
C ILE A 553 -20.83 20.24 -5.39
N GLN A 554 -21.08 18.95 -5.19
CA GLN A 554 -22.25 18.41 -4.50
C GLN A 554 -21.85 17.43 -3.39
N MET A 555 -22.64 17.37 -2.32
CA MET A 555 -22.45 16.41 -1.22
C MET A 555 -22.96 15.03 -1.64
N THR A 556 -22.21 13.98 -1.34
CA THR A 556 -22.60 12.58 -1.59
C THR A 556 -23.37 11.99 -0.40
N ALA A 557 -23.98 10.81 -0.57
CA ALA A 557 -24.65 10.12 0.54
C ALA A 557 -23.64 9.47 1.52
N GLU A 558 -22.40 9.30 1.08
CA GLU A 558 -21.29 8.62 1.75
C GLU A 558 -20.41 9.58 2.61
N GLY A 559 -20.79 10.85 2.68
CA GLY A 559 -20.04 11.88 3.42
C GLY A 559 -18.81 12.43 2.67
N THR A 560 -18.84 12.44 1.34
CA THR A 560 -17.78 13.00 0.48
C THR A 560 -18.33 14.13 -0.40
N PHE A 561 -17.47 14.75 -1.20
CA PHE A 561 -17.84 15.71 -2.24
C PHE A 561 -17.64 15.09 -3.63
N SER A 562 -18.63 15.26 -4.50
CA SER A 562 -18.56 14.99 -5.93
C SER A 562 -18.38 16.29 -6.70
N VAL A 563 -17.48 16.30 -7.69
CA VAL A 563 -17.15 17.47 -8.52
C VAL A 563 -17.45 17.14 -9.98
N SER A 564 -18.13 18.03 -10.70
CA SER A 564 -18.40 17.89 -12.14
C SER A 564 -17.98 19.13 -12.93
N THR A 565 -17.64 18.95 -14.21
CA THR A 565 -17.17 20.01 -15.11
C THR A 565 -18.32 20.76 -15.79
N LYS A 566 -18.28 22.09 -15.82
CA LYS A 566 -19.22 22.94 -16.60
C LYS A 566 -18.61 23.49 -17.90
N VAL A 567 -17.30 23.37 -18.06
CA VAL A 567 -16.52 23.82 -19.23
C VAL A 567 -15.58 22.71 -19.73
N ASN A 568 -15.04 22.86 -20.94
CA ASN A 568 -14.09 21.91 -21.53
C ASN A 568 -12.64 22.17 -21.07
N GLU A 569 -12.29 23.43 -20.81
CA GLU A 569 -10.99 23.89 -20.31
C GLU A 569 -11.22 25.00 -19.26
N GLY A 570 -10.52 24.95 -18.13
CA GLY A 570 -10.59 25.96 -17.08
C GLY A 570 -9.93 25.52 -15.77
N SER A 571 -9.89 26.39 -14.77
CA SER A 571 -9.43 26.03 -13.42
C SER A 571 -10.15 26.82 -12.34
N SER A 572 -10.15 26.28 -11.12
CA SER A 572 -10.88 26.81 -9.98
C SER A 572 -10.14 26.44 -8.68
N LEU A 573 -9.90 27.42 -7.81
CA LEU A 573 -9.35 27.17 -6.48
C LEU A 573 -10.52 26.93 -5.51
N VAL A 574 -10.71 25.70 -5.06
CA VAL A 574 -11.71 25.40 -4.04
C VAL A 574 -11.12 25.71 -2.67
N THR A 575 -11.55 26.82 -2.07
CA THR A 575 -11.20 27.18 -0.70
C THR A 575 -12.13 26.44 0.26
N LEU A 576 -11.54 25.53 1.03
CA LEU A 576 -12.19 24.75 2.07
C LEU A 576 -12.07 25.51 3.39
N THR A 577 -13.18 25.79 4.06
CA THR A 577 -13.17 26.44 5.39
C THR A 577 -13.98 25.62 6.40
N VAL A 578 -13.35 25.27 7.53
CA VAL A 578 -14.00 24.58 8.67
C VAL A 578 -13.61 25.31 9.95
N ASN A 579 -14.62 25.80 10.69
CA ASN A 579 -14.42 26.82 11.72
C ASN A 579 -13.60 28.00 11.15
N GLU A 580 -12.44 28.31 11.72
CA GLU A 580 -11.49 29.32 11.20
C GLU A 580 -10.35 28.73 10.35
N LYS A 581 -10.26 27.40 10.25
CA LYS A 581 -9.17 26.70 9.55
C LYS A 581 -9.48 26.63 8.05
N LYS A 582 -8.47 26.84 7.22
CA LYS A 582 -8.57 26.82 5.76
C LYS A 582 -7.63 25.79 5.12
N ALA A 583 -8.09 25.21 4.02
CA ALA A 583 -7.30 24.45 3.07
C ALA A 583 -7.70 24.82 1.64
N TYR A 584 -6.88 24.40 0.68
CA TYR A 584 -7.02 24.78 -0.72
C TYR A 584 -6.89 23.54 -1.60
N LEU A 585 -7.92 23.27 -2.40
CA LEU A 585 -7.90 22.21 -3.41
C LEU A 585 -7.92 22.85 -4.81
N PRO A 586 -6.79 22.89 -5.53
CA PRO A 586 -6.78 23.32 -6.92
C PRO A 586 -7.49 22.27 -7.80
N VAL A 587 -8.54 22.70 -8.48
CA VAL A 587 -9.29 21.88 -9.45
C VAL A 587 -9.00 22.41 -10.85
N THR A 588 -8.63 21.52 -11.77
CA THR A 588 -8.27 21.88 -13.15
C THR A 588 -9.02 21.01 -14.14
N VAL A 589 -9.64 21.64 -15.13
CA VAL A 589 -10.48 21.01 -16.15
C VAL A 589 -9.79 21.10 -17.51
N GLY A 590 -9.70 19.98 -18.22
CA GLY A 590 -9.04 19.91 -19.52
C GLY A 590 -7.51 19.94 -19.45
N LEU A 591 -6.88 19.81 -20.61
CA LEU A 591 -5.43 19.86 -20.79
C LEU A 591 -5.09 20.60 -22.09
N LYS A 592 -4.22 21.59 -22.00
CA LYS A 592 -3.70 22.36 -23.13
C LYS A 592 -2.33 21.81 -23.52
N THR A 593 -2.09 21.59 -24.82
CA THR A 593 -0.76 21.23 -25.32
C THR A 593 0.08 22.48 -25.56
N GLU A 594 1.26 22.56 -24.94
CA GLU A 594 2.24 23.62 -25.17
C GLU A 594 3.56 23.03 -25.68
N TYR A 595 4.07 23.58 -26.79
CA TYR A 595 5.30 23.13 -27.44
C TYR A 595 6.52 23.70 -26.72
N VAL A 596 7.46 22.83 -26.36
CA VAL A 596 8.67 23.15 -25.60
C VAL A 596 9.88 23.31 -26.52
N SER A 597 10.04 22.42 -27.50
CA SER A 597 11.07 22.54 -28.53
C SER A 597 10.73 21.75 -29.79
N LYS A 598 10.96 22.36 -30.96
CA LYS A 598 10.88 21.70 -32.26
C LYS A 598 12.07 20.81 -32.59
N MET A 599 13.06 20.66 -31.70
CA MET A 599 14.24 19.83 -31.94
C MET A 599 15.10 20.23 -33.18
N GLU A 600 14.85 21.41 -33.78
CA GLU A 600 15.50 21.83 -35.03
C GLU A 600 16.94 22.34 -34.85
N ASP A 601 17.35 22.88 -33.69
CA ASP A 601 18.72 23.36 -33.45
C ASP A 601 19.54 22.46 -32.52
N LEU A 602 20.51 21.74 -33.08
CA LEU A 602 21.50 20.97 -32.34
C LEU A 602 22.38 21.81 -31.41
N SER A 603 22.53 23.12 -31.65
CA SER A 603 23.41 23.96 -30.83
C SER A 603 22.97 23.99 -29.37
N GLU A 604 21.67 23.81 -29.13
CA GLU A 604 21.02 23.76 -27.81
C GLU A 604 21.19 22.42 -27.07
N TRP A 605 21.69 21.35 -27.71
CA TRP A 605 21.69 19.99 -27.15
C TRP A 605 23.07 19.33 -27.14
N ARG A 606 23.31 18.41 -26.20
CA ARG A 606 24.55 17.61 -26.10
C ARG A 606 24.24 16.14 -25.91
N PHE A 607 25.10 15.29 -26.46
CA PHE A 607 25.04 13.84 -26.29
C PHE A 607 25.80 13.39 -25.02
N SER A 608 25.29 12.37 -24.34
CA SER A 608 26.01 11.59 -23.34
C SER A 608 25.56 10.13 -23.32
N SER A 609 26.36 9.23 -22.74
CA SER A 609 26.06 7.78 -22.76
C SER A 609 26.73 7.05 -21.61
N ALA A 610 25.99 6.18 -20.92
CA ALA A 610 26.55 5.21 -20.00
C ALA A 610 26.78 3.87 -20.71
N ARG A 611 28.02 3.36 -20.71
CA ARG A 611 28.45 2.03 -21.21
C ARG A 611 28.17 1.72 -22.70
N GLY A 612 27.51 2.61 -23.43
CA GLY A 612 27.47 2.67 -24.90
C GLY A 612 28.27 3.87 -25.45
N THR A 613 28.16 4.14 -26.74
CA THR A 613 28.69 5.35 -27.40
C THR A 613 27.73 5.84 -28.48
N GLY A 614 27.74 7.12 -28.84
CA GLY A 614 26.88 7.65 -29.90
C GLY A 614 27.17 9.10 -30.27
N THR A 615 26.30 9.68 -31.11
CA THR A 615 26.33 11.07 -31.57
C THR A 615 24.93 11.62 -31.77
N ILE A 616 24.79 12.95 -31.79
CA ILE A 616 23.61 13.66 -32.29
C ILE A 616 23.91 14.38 -33.61
N GLU A 617 22.98 14.34 -34.56
CA GLU A 617 23.03 15.04 -35.84
C GLU A 617 21.62 15.46 -36.29
N LYS A 618 21.48 16.26 -37.36
CA LYS A 618 20.15 16.64 -37.88
C LYS A 618 19.58 15.51 -38.72
N GLY A 619 18.37 15.08 -38.40
CA GLY A 619 17.60 14.10 -39.18
C GLY A 619 16.39 14.71 -39.86
N GLU A 620 15.82 13.97 -40.80
CA GLU A 620 14.48 14.24 -41.35
C GLU A 620 13.42 14.07 -40.24
N GLY A 621 12.80 15.19 -39.86
CA GLY A 621 11.74 15.26 -38.85
C GLY A 621 10.38 14.73 -39.32
N LEU A 622 9.36 14.98 -38.52
CA LEU A 622 7.95 14.85 -38.86
C LEU A 622 7.50 16.08 -39.68
N SER A 623 7.94 17.28 -39.27
CA SER A 623 7.64 18.54 -39.97
C SER A 623 8.80 19.56 -39.96
N GLY A 624 9.98 19.11 -40.38
CA GLY A 624 11.19 19.93 -40.43
C GLY A 624 12.44 19.09 -40.24
N SER A 625 13.34 19.54 -39.36
CA SER A 625 14.51 18.77 -38.93
C SER A 625 14.35 18.28 -37.49
N GLY A 626 14.55 16.99 -37.22
CA GLY A 626 14.60 16.44 -35.86
C GLY A 626 16.02 16.19 -35.36
N ILE A 627 16.19 15.95 -34.06
CA ILE A 627 17.46 15.43 -33.51
C ILE A 627 17.53 13.93 -33.81
N LYS A 628 18.46 13.55 -34.69
CA LYS A 628 18.82 12.15 -34.91
C LYS A 628 19.93 11.75 -33.94
N VAL A 629 19.68 10.73 -33.13
CA VAL A 629 20.66 10.12 -32.23
C VAL A 629 21.10 8.80 -32.82
N ASN A 630 22.39 8.68 -33.14
CA ASN A 630 23.01 7.41 -33.53
C ASN A 630 23.71 6.80 -32.32
N PHE A 631 23.62 5.49 -32.10
CA PHE A 631 24.22 4.84 -30.94
C PHE A 631 24.71 3.41 -31.21
N ASP A 632 25.61 2.97 -30.35
CA ASP A 632 26.25 1.67 -30.33
C ASP A 632 26.16 1.09 -28.92
N PHE A 633 25.35 0.04 -28.79
CA PHE A 633 25.13 -0.74 -27.58
C PHE A 633 25.80 -2.12 -27.61
N ALA A 634 26.65 -2.39 -28.61
CA ALA A 634 27.42 -3.64 -28.71
C ALA A 634 28.69 -3.64 -27.83
N LYS A 635 29.14 -2.47 -27.37
CA LYS A 635 30.38 -2.29 -26.59
C LYS A 635 30.32 -2.75 -25.12
N SER A 636 29.15 -3.13 -24.60
CA SER A 636 28.99 -3.61 -23.22
C SER A 636 27.81 -4.59 -23.09
N THR A 637 27.76 -5.31 -21.96
CA THR A 637 26.69 -6.25 -21.59
C THR A 637 25.91 -5.85 -20.33
N GLY A 638 26.37 -4.85 -19.56
CA GLY A 638 25.53 -4.22 -18.53
C GLY A 638 24.47 -3.30 -19.15
N THR A 639 23.74 -2.50 -18.37
CA THR A 639 22.82 -1.49 -18.95
C THR A 639 23.56 -0.44 -19.78
N ARG A 640 23.07 -0.16 -20.99
CA ARG A 640 23.59 0.87 -21.91
C ARG A 640 22.58 2.02 -22.00
N THR A 641 23.06 3.26 -22.15
CA THR A 641 22.21 4.41 -22.47
C THR A 641 22.77 5.24 -23.61
N ALA A 642 21.87 5.84 -24.40
CA ALA A 642 22.17 6.86 -25.40
C ALA A 642 21.27 8.06 -25.10
N ASN A 643 21.87 9.10 -24.51
CA ASN A 643 21.16 10.24 -23.94
C ASN A 643 21.47 11.52 -24.72
N PHE A 644 20.53 12.44 -24.72
CA PHE A 644 20.75 13.82 -25.07
C PHE A 644 20.06 14.73 -24.07
N HIS A 645 20.68 15.89 -23.82
CA HIS A 645 20.22 16.84 -22.81
C HIS A 645 20.51 18.26 -23.28
N PRO A 646 19.73 19.25 -22.84
CA PRO A 646 19.94 20.62 -23.27
C PRO A 646 21.21 21.21 -22.62
N VAL A 647 21.80 22.21 -23.30
CA VAL A 647 22.99 22.95 -22.88
C VAL A 647 22.68 23.90 -21.72
N LYS A 648 21.43 24.39 -21.67
CA LYS A 648 20.87 25.19 -20.59
C LYS A 648 19.68 24.43 -20.00
N PRO A 649 19.37 24.62 -18.71
CA PRO A 649 18.07 24.28 -18.13
C PRO A 649 16.90 24.66 -19.07
N ILE A 650 16.12 23.67 -19.51
CA ILE A 650 14.82 23.91 -20.15
C ILE A 650 13.77 23.77 -19.05
N ILE A 651 13.16 24.89 -18.67
CA ILE A 651 11.97 24.89 -17.81
C ILE A 651 10.78 24.46 -18.67
N LEU A 652 10.07 23.42 -18.26
CA LEU A 652 8.79 23.03 -18.83
C LEU A 652 7.73 24.06 -18.42
N PRO A 653 6.88 24.55 -19.34
CA PRO A 653 5.90 25.58 -19.01
C PRO A 653 4.79 25.03 -18.12
N GLY A 654 4.26 25.89 -17.24
CA GLY A 654 3.12 25.59 -16.37
C GLY A 654 3.32 24.38 -15.46
N GLU A 655 2.23 23.65 -15.24
CA GLU A 655 2.20 22.39 -14.49
C GLU A 655 1.91 21.21 -15.44
N PRO A 656 2.94 20.69 -16.15
CA PRO A 656 2.75 19.62 -17.11
C PRO A 656 2.28 18.32 -16.44
N GLN A 657 1.11 17.83 -16.83
CA GLN A 657 0.58 16.52 -16.43
C GLN A 657 1.13 15.38 -17.30
N SER A 658 1.61 15.70 -18.51
CA SER A 658 2.38 14.76 -19.34
C SER A 658 3.41 15.49 -20.21
N ILE A 659 4.49 14.77 -20.56
CA ILE A 659 5.46 15.16 -21.58
C ILE A 659 5.20 14.31 -22.83
N SER A 660 5.14 14.93 -24.00
CA SER A 660 4.95 14.24 -25.28
C SER A 660 6.03 14.61 -26.29
N MET A 661 6.34 13.67 -27.19
CA MET A 661 7.37 13.84 -28.23
C MET A 661 7.11 12.88 -29.38
N TRP A 662 7.44 13.26 -30.60
CA TRP A 662 7.45 12.34 -31.74
C TRP A 662 8.78 11.59 -31.82
N VAL A 663 8.71 10.27 -32.03
CA VAL A 663 9.88 9.39 -32.12
C VAL A 663 9.80 8.50 -33.36
N LYS A 664 10.82 8.62 -34.22
CA LYS A 664 11.05 7.76 -35.39
C LYS A 664 11.85 6.54 -34.93
N GLY A 665 11.14 5.44 -34.67
CA GLY A 665 11.74 4.20 -34.18
C GLY A 665 12.42 3.38 -35.28
N ASP A 666 13.44 2.59 -34.92
CA ASP A 666 14.03 1.55 -35.78
C ASP A 666 13.61 0.12 -35.40
N GLY A 667 12.75 -0.03 -34.38
CA GLY A 667 12.08 -1.26 -33.99
C GLY A 667 12.86 -2.18 -33.03
N LYS A 668 14.06 -1.80 -32.58
CA LYS A 668 14.93 -2.68 -31.77
C LYS A 668 14.52 -2.80 -30.31
N GLY A 669 13.63 -1.94 -29.82
CA GLY A 669 13.02 -2.06 -28.51
C GLY A 669 13.90 -1.54 -27.36
N GLU A 670 14.50 -0.38 -27.56
CA GLU A 670 15.06 0.48 -26.54
C GLU A 670 13.96 0.96 -25.59
N TRP A 671 14.25 1.12 -24.31
CA TRP A 671 13.33 1.73 -23.35
C TRP A 671 13.50 3.26 -23.35
N MET A 672 12.43 4.01 -23.64
CA MET A 672 12.47 5.47 -23.56
C MET A 672 12.54 5.94 -22.11
N SER A 673 13.36 6.96 -21.87
CA SER A 673 13.57 7.56 -20.56
C SER A 673 13.72 9.07 -20.66
N PHE A 674 13.24 9.77 -19.63
CA PHE A 674 13.41 11.19 -19.41
C PHE A 674 13.83 11.41 -17.96
N THR A 675 14.48 12.52 -17.68
CA THR A 675 14.72 12.97 -16.30
C THR A 675 14.32 14.43 -16.20
N THR A 676 13.51 14.76 -15.22
CA THR A 676 13.19 16.14 -14.83
C THR A 676 13.69 16.42 -13.42
N ARG A 677 13.75 17.69 -13.03
CA ARG A 677 14.05 18.13 -11.67
C ARG A 677 12.97 19.09 -11.18
N GLY A 678 12.48 18.87 -9.96
CA GLY A 678 11.51 19.75 -9.29
C GLY A 678 12.14 20.99 -8.68
N ALA A 679 11.29 21.96 -8.34
CA ALA A 679 11.67 23.16 -7.58
C ALA A 679 12.10 22.84 -6.13
N ASP A 680 11.65 21.70 -5.59
CA ASP A 680 12.17 21.12 -4.34
C ASP A 680 13.62 20.59 -4.46
N GLY A 681 14.17 20.59 -5.69
CA GLY A 681 15.52 20.12 -6.00
C GLY A 681 15.62 18.62 -6.29
N SER A 682 14.55 17.85 -6.13
CA SER A 682 14.53 16.39 -6.37
C SER A 682 14.51 16.05 -7.86
N ASN A 683 15.03 14.87 -8.24
CA ASN A 683 15.00 14.38 -9.62
C ASN A 683 13.88 13.34 -9.81
N HIS A 684 13.13 13.45 -10.91
CA HIS A 684 12.09 12.50 -11.29
C HIS A 684 12.51 11.77 -12.58
N TYR A 685 12.52 10.44 -12.53
CA TYR A 685 12.82 9.59 -13.68
C TYR A 685 11.52 9.13 -14.33
N LEU A 686 11.26 9.59 -15.56
CA LEU A 686 10.01 9.34 -16.26
C LEU A 686 10.27 8.35 -17.40
N TYR A 687 9.59 7.20 -17.36
CA TYR A 687 9.83 6.10 -18.30
C TYR A 687 8.71 5.99 -19.33
N GLY A 688 9.10 5.89 -20.59
CA GLY A 688 8.20 5.75 -21.73
C GLY A 688 8.05 4.29 -22.19
N PRO A 689 7.34 4.07 -23.31
CA PRO A 689 7.23 2.75 -23.92
C PRO A 689 8.58 2.27 -24.51
N TYR A 690 8.71 0.96 -24.69
CA TYR A 690 9.78 0.36 -25.48
C TYR A 690 9.58 0.65 -26.98
N VAL A 691 10.64 1.06 -27.70
CA VAL A 691 10.62 1.43 -29.13
C VAL A 691 10.60 0.20 -30.04
N THR A 692 9.53 -0.58 -29.94
CA THR A 692 9.29 -1.80 -30.74
C THR A 692 8.65 -1.52 -32.10
N TRP A 693 8.49 -0.25 -32.48
CA TRP A 693 7.91 0.18 -33.75
C TRP A 693 8.96 0.76 -34.70
N THR A 694 8.70 0.68 -35.99
CA THR A 694 9.46 1.34 -37.05
C THR A 694 8.73 2.57 -37.56
N GLY A 695 9.43 3.69 -37.74
CA GLY A 695 8.82 4.95 -38.22
C GLY A 695 8.25 5.82 -37.10
N TRP A 696 7.49 6.86 -37.47
CA TRP A 696 7.00 7.87 -36.53
C TRP A 696 5.87 7.38 -35.63
N LYS A 697 5.99 7.67 -34.33
CA LYS A 697 4.91 7.53 -33.34
C LYS A 697 5.06 8.65 -32.31
N GLN A 698 3.95 9.27 -31.90
CA GLN A 698 3.95 10.14 -30.72
C GLN A 698 4.00 9.27 -29.46
N ILE A 699 4.92 9.56 -28.56
CA ILE A 699 4.90 9.06 -27.19
C ILE A 699 4.36 10.16 -26.28
N GLU A 700 3.68 9.74 -25.22
CA GLU A 700 3.22 10.60 -24.14
C GLU A 700 3.50 9.86 -22.82
N ILE A 701 4.09 10.58 -21.86
CA ILE A 701 4.57 10.04 -20.59
C ILE A 701 3.98 10.90 -19.48
N PRO A 702 3.23 10.33 -18.52
CA PRO A 702 2.65 11.10 -17.43
C PRO A 702 3.74 11.63 -16.51
N VAL A 703 3.52 12.85 -16.01
CA VAL A 703 4.27 13.41 -14.89
C VAL A 703 3.59 12.94 -13.60
N PRO A 704 4.33 12.40 -12.61
CA PRO A 704 3.76 11.97 -11.34
C PRO A 704 3.03 13.11 -10.60
N ALA A 705 1.97 12.76 -9.88
CA ALA A 705 1.36 13.70 -8.94
C ALA A 705 2.34 14.02 -7.79
N GLY A 706 2.23 15.23 -7.23
CA GLY A 706 3.03 15.67 -6.08
C GLY A 706 4.41 16.26 -6.39
N VAL A 707 4.85 16.27 -7.65
CA VAL A 707 6.10 16.95 -8.05
C VAL A 707 6.03 18.46 -7.82
N SER A 708 7.14 19.09 -7.45
CA SER A 708 7.23 20.52 -7.21
C SER A 708 7.56 21.29 -8.50
N TYR A 709 6.65 22.16 -8.95
CA TYR A 709 6.85 22.99 -10.15
C TYR A 709 7.58 24.31 -9.84
N PRO A 710 8.29 24.93 -10.81
CA PRO A 710 8.50 24.49 -12.20
C PRO A 710 9.37 23.22 -12.31
N LEU A 711 9.09 22.40 -13.33
CA LEU A 711 9.94 21.27 -13.69
C LEU A 711 11.01 21.69 -14.70
N GLU A 712 12.25 21.30 -14.46
CA GLU A 712 13.35 21.45 -15.40
C GLU A 712 13.63 20.12 -16.11
N LEU A 713 13.63 20.10 -17.45
CA LEU A 713 14.06 18.94 -18.23
C LEU A 713 15.59 18.78 -18.16
N ARG A 714 16.04 17.67 -17.57
CA ARG A 714 17.45 17.33 -17.39
C ARG A 714 18.01 16.42 -18.48
N THR A 715 17.24 15.44 -18.97
CA THR A 715 17.72 14.45 -19.96
C THR A 715 16.55 13.80 -20.70
N ILE A 716 16.79 13.42 -21.96
CA ILE A 716 16.00 12.47 -22.75
C ILE A 716 16.96 11.35 -23.19
N GLY A 717 16.55 10.08 -23.20
CA GLY A 717 17.45 9.00 -23.60
C GLY A 717 16.79 7.65 -23.87
N ALA A 718 17.52 6.82 -24.61
CA ALA A 718 17.19 5.44 -24.92
C ALA A 718 18.05 4.50 -24.06
N ILE A 719 17.43 3.53 -23.38
CA ILE A 719 18.10 2.57 -22.49
C ILE A 719 17.97 1.16 -23.06
N GLU A 720 19.05 0.37 -23.03
CA GLU A 720 19.01 -1.07 -23.27
C GLU A 720 19.54 -1.82 -22.05
N THR A 721 18.65 -2.59 -21.41
CA THR A 721 18.94 -3.40 -20.22
C THR A 721 19.24 -4.86 -20.57
N ASN A 722 18.80 -5.35 -21.74
CA ASN A 722 18.97 -6.75 -22.09
C ASN A 722 20.43 -7.04 -22.53
N LYS A 723 21.15 -7.78 -21.69
CA LYS A 723 22.56 -8.18 -21.92
C LYS A 723 22.79 -9.02 -23.18
N ALA A 724 21.75 -9.66 -23.75
CA ALA A 724 21.86 -10.49 -24.93
C ALA A 724 21.68 -9.73 -26.27
N LYS A 725 21.17 -8.49 -26.24
CA LYS A 725 21.01 -7.67 -27.45
C LYS A 725 22.23 -6.78 -27.68
N GLN A 726 23.07 -7.08 -28.66
CA GLN A 726 24.19 -6.21 -29.06
C GLN A 726 23.98 -5.69 -30.48
N TYR A 727 23.88 -4.37 -30.63
CA TYR A 727 23.53 -3.72 -31.90
C TYR A 727 23.95 -2.23 -31.92
N THR A 728 23.97 -1.67 -33.12
CA THR A 728 23.92 -0.21 -33.35
C THR A 728 22.50 0.19 -33.74
N GLY A 729 22.07 1.38 -33.33
CA GLY A 729 20.70 1.89 -33.50
C GLY A 729 20.67 3.36 -33.93
N GLN A 730 19.52 3.80 -34.44
CA GLN A 730 19.25 5.21 -34.67
C GLN A 730 17.79 5.54 -34.31
N LEU A 731 17.60 6.67 -33.63
CA LEU A 731 16.28 7.21 -33.31
C LEU A 731 16.25 8.69 -33.74
N VAL A 732 15.11 9.18 -34.22
CA VAL A 732 14.91 10.62 -34.50
C VAL A 732 13.82 11.16 -33.60
N TYR A 733 14.08 12.31 -32.99
CA TYR A 733 13.21 12.99 -32.05
C TYR A 733 12.76 14.33 -32.60
N ASP A 734 11.46 14.62 -32.49
CA ASP A 734 10.82 15.83 -33.03
C ASP A 734 9.63 16.26 -32.14
N ASP A 735 9.21 17.52 -32.26
CA ASP A 735 8.07 18.15 -31.58
C ASP A 735 7.93 17.72 -30.10
N LEU A 736 8.88 18.15 -29.26
CA LEU A 736 8.77 18.03 -27.81
C LEU A 736 7.73 19.04 -27.30
N ALA A 737 6.69 18.53 -26.65
CA ALA A 737 5.61 19.31 -26.06
C ALA A 737 5.26 18.78 -24.66
N VAL A 738 4.45 19.53 -23.93
CA VAL A 738 3.81 19.09 -22.69
C VAL A 738 2.31 19.30 -22.75
N LYS A 739 1.55 18.53 -22.00
CA LYS A 739 0.15 18.87 -21.68
C LYS A 739 0.10 19.50 -20.30
N VAL A 740 -0.25 20.77 -20.23
CA VAL A 740 -0.44 21.52 -18.98
C VAL A 740 -1.92 21.55 -18.61
N SER A 741 -2.19 21.47 -17.32
CA SER A 741 -3.47 21.96 -16.79
C SER A 741 -3.47 23.49 -16.78
N PRO A 742 -4.62 24.17 -16.93
CA PRO A 742 -4.70 25.61 -16.69
C PRO A 742 -4.27 25.92 -15.24
N THR A 743 -3.41 26.93 -15.08
CA THR A 743 -2.78 27.26 -13.79
C THR A 743 -3.79 27.59 -12.71
N VAL A 744 -3.44 27.34 -11.44
CA VAL A 744 -4.14 27.85 -10.26
C VAL A 744 -3.09 28.43 -9.31
N GLU A 745 -3.27 29.69 -8.90
CA GLU A 745 -2.47 30.23 -7.79
C GLU A 745 -3.01 29.70 -6.47
N VAL A 746 -2.19 28.91 -5.76
CA VAL A 746 -2.52 28.36 -4.44
C VAL A 746 -1.82 29.21 -3.37
N PRO A 747 -2.53 29.75 -2.36
CA PRO A 747 -1.91 30.50 -1.28
C PRO A 747 -0.91 29.66 -0.48
N VAL A 748 0.29 30.21 -0.24
CA VAL A 748 1.30 29.56 0.59
C VAL A 748 0.85 29.57 2.05
N VAL A 749 0.58 28.39 2.59
CA VAL A 749 0.32 28.18 4.03
C VAL A 749 1.66 27.98 4.73
N SER A 750 1.94 28.75 5.78
CA SER A 750 3.15 28.58 6.59
C SER A 750 3.04 27.37 7.50
N GLU A 751 4.04 26.49 7.43
CA GLU A 751 4.17 25.35 8.35
C GLU A 751 4.51 25.83 9.76
N LYS A 752 3.81 25.27 10.75
CA LYS A 752 4.04 25.54 12.18
C LYS A 752 5.14 24.60 12.69
N ALA A 753 6.16 25.16 13.34
CA ALA A 753 7.23 24.39 13.94
C ALA A 753 6.69 23.35 14.95
N ASP A 754 7.10 22.09 14.81
CA ASP A 754 6.70 21.03 15.73
C ASP A 754 7.40 21.21 17.11
N PRO A 755 6.68 21.10 18.24
CA PRO A 755 7.26 21.28 19.58
C PRO A 755 8.45 20.39 19.90
N LEU A 756 8.60 19.23 19.26
CA LEU A 756 9.72 18.31 19.44
C LEU A 756 11.05 19.03 19.18
N VAL A 757 11.13 19.81 18.10
CA VAL A 757 12.35 20.55 17.72
C VAL A 757 12.43 21.83 18.54
N LEU A 758 13.54 22.01 19.25
CA LEU A 758 13.83 23.24 19.99
C LEU A 758 14.00 24.43 19.03
N GLN A 759 13.29 25.52 19.32
CA GLN A 759 13.42 26.84 18.73
C GLN A 759 13.54 27.84 19.89
N ASN A 760 14.51 28.75 19.86
CA ASN A 760 14.75 29.75 20.92
C ASN A 760 14.89 29.16 22.35
N ALA A 761 15.34 27.91 22.45
CA ALA A 761 15.45 27.16 23.70
C ALA A 761 16.59 26.14 23.63
N ASN A 762 17.17 25.81 24.79
CA ASN A 762 18.24 24.83 24.94
C ASN A 762 17.73 23.55 25.64
N LEU A 763 18.42 22.42 25.42
CA LEU A 763 18.14 21.19 26.17
C LEU A 763 18.52 21.38 27.64
N ALA A 764 17.51 21.35 28.52
CA ALA A 764 17.66 21.46 29.96
C ALA A 764 18.67 20.43 30.54
N GLU A 765 19.34 20.80 31.64
CA GLU A 765 20.44 20.02 32.24
C GLU A 765 19.97 18.79 33.04
N ASP A 766 18.69 18.77 33.42
CA ASP A 766 18.01 17.68 34.13
C ASP A 766 17.49 16.57 33.19
N ARG A 767 17.46 16.82 31.88
CA ARG A 767 17.19 15.82 30.83
C ARG A 767 18.47 15.06 30.47
N TRP A 768 18.41 13.73 30.49
CA TRP A 768 19.51 12.90 29.97
C TRP A 768 19.48 12.87 28.44
N LYS A 769 20.64 12.62 27.82
CA LYS A 769 20.88 12.96 26.41
C LYS A 769 21.42 11.78 25.61
N PHE A 770 20.96 11.61 24.37
CA PHE A 770 21.54 10.70 23.40
C PHE A 770 21.63 11.37 22.02
N ALA A 771 22.65 11.02 21.24
CA ALA A 771 22.87 11.58 19.91
C ALA A 771 22.51 10.58 18.80
N VAL A 772 22.11 11.11 17.64
CA VAL A 772 21.86 10.35 16.42
C VAL A 772 22.51 11.04 15.23
N MET A 773 23.23 10.25 14.42
CA MET A 773 23.72 10.64 13.09
C MET A 773 23.48 9.51 12.09
N ALA A 774 23.21 9.85 10.83
CA ALA A 774 22.96 8.89 9.76
C ALA A 774 23.56 9.41 8.43
N ASP A 775 23.45 8.62 7.37
CA ASP A 775 23.59 9.08 5.97
C ASP A 775 24.90 9.86 5.70
N SER A 776 26.03 9.31 6.15
CA SER A 776 27.37 9.83 5.83
C SER A 776 27.86 9.35 4.46
N GLN A 777 27.54 8.09 4.13
CA GLN A 777 27.85 7.38 2.88
C GLN A 777 29.27 7.67 2.33
N PHE A 778 30.30 7.31 3.11
CA PHE A 778 31.70 7.33 2.64
C PHE A 778 32.18 5.96 2.11
N VAL A 779 33.31 5.95 1.41
CA VAL A 779 33.98 4.73 0.89
C VAL A 779 35.41 4.63 1.37
N GLY A 780 35.86 3.41 1.68
CA GLY A 780 37.23 3.08 2.12
C GLY A 780 38.30 3.45 1.07
N LYS A 781 37.89 3.58 -0.19
CA LYS A 781 38.74 4.01 -1.32
C LYS A 781 39.00 5.53 -1.36
N SER A 782 38.26 6.33 -0.58
CA SER A 782 38.34 7.79 -0.53
C SER A 782 38.33 8.31 0.93
N PRO A 783 39.34 7.94 1.76
CA PRO A 783 39.37 8.28 3.19
C PRO A 783 39.43 9.78 3.46
N ASP A 784 39.96 10.59 2.53
CA ASP A 784 40.05 12.05 2.65
C ASP A 784 38.87 12.79 1.96
N SER A 785 37.72 12.14 1.83
CA SER A 785 36.51 12.70 1.21
C SER A 785 35.82 13.77 2.09
N GLN A 786 34.91 14.54 1.49
CA GLN A 786 34.07 15.48 2.25
C GLN A 786 33.16 14.73 3.23
N GLN A 787 32.65 13.56 2.84
CA GLN A 787 31.84 12.67 3.64
C GLN A 787 32.56 12.25 4.93
N VAL A 788 33.83 11.83 4.84
CA VAL A 788 34.62 11.48 6.03
C VAL A 788 34.90 12.70 6.91
N ARG A 789 35.14 13.89 6.33
CA ARG A 789 35.31 15.12 7.13
C ARG A 789 34.04 15.48 7.91
N LEU A 790 32.89 15.51 7.25
CA LEU A 790 31.60 15.83 7.91
C LEU A 790 31.21 14.77 8.95
N ALA A 791 31.50 13.49 8.70
CA ALA A 791 31.31 12.43 9.68
C ALA A 791 32.20 12.61 10.93
N ARG A 792 33.50 12.88 10.75
CA ARG A 792 34.43 13.16 11.87
C ARG A 792 34.05 14.43 12.62
N GLU A 793 33.69 15.50 11.91
CA GLU A 793 33.22 16.75 12.52
C GLU A 793 31.95 16.53 13.37
N SER A 794 30.98 15.77 12.84
CA SER A 794 29.77 15.37 13.57
C SER A 794 30.12 14.62 14.85
N LEU A 795 31.00 13.61 14.77
CA LEU A 795 31.44 12.84 15.94
C LEU A 795 32.13 13.74 16.98
N GLN A 796 33.04 14.63 16.57
CA GLN A 796 33.72 15.58 17.47
C GLN A 796 32.76 16.54 18.17
N GLN A 797 31.74 17.04 17.45
CA GLN A 797 30.67 17.86 18.03
C GLN A 797 29.79 17.07 19.01
N ILE A 798 29.47 15.81 18.68
CA ILE A 798 28.73 14.87 19.53
C ILE A 798 29.48 14.61 20.85
N ILE A 799 30.78 14.28 20.82
CA ILE A 799 31.58 14.07 22.03
C ILE A 799 31.58 15.32 22.93
N LYS A 800 31.73 16.51 22.33
CA LYS A 800 31.75 17.80 23.03
C LYS A 800 30.46 18.07 23.83
N GLU A 801 29.30 17.66 23.30
CA GLU A 801 27.98 17.86 23.94
C GLU A 801 27.59 16.73 24.92
N LYS A 802 28.43 15.69 25.07
CA LYS A 802 28.37 14.65 26.12
C LYS A 802 27.02 13.92 26.26
N PRO A 803 26.52 13.26 25.20
CA PRO A 803 25.43 12.29 25.33
C PRO A 803 25.91 11.03 26.06
N GLU A 804 24.96 10.24 26.57
CA GLU A 804 25.24 8.99 27.28
C GLU A 804 25.41 7.79 26.35
N PHE A 805 25.04 7.92 25.07
CA PHE A 805 25.35 7.01 23.97
C PHE A 805 25.06 7.68 22.61
N LEU A 806 25.55 7.05 21.54
CA LEU A 806 25.36 7.45 20.14
C LEU A 806 24.65 6.34 19.36
N ILE A 807 23.65 6.71 18.55
CA ILE A 807 23.08 5.84 17.52
C ILE A 807 23.66 6.26 16.17
N ILE A 808 24.28 5.30 15.46
CA ILE A 808 24.56 5.40 14.02
C ILE A 808 23.36 4.82 13.28
N GLY A 809 22.61 5.68 12.60
CA GLY A 809 21.30 5.39 12.02
C GLY A 809 21.31 4.81 10.61
N GLY A 810 22.32 4.02 10.26
CA GLY A 810 22.53 3.48 8.92
C GLY A 810 23.20 4.45 7.95
N ASP A 811 23.59 3.92 6.79
CA ASP A 811 24.25 4.60 5.69
C ASP A 811 25.50 5.40 6.12
N LEU A 812 26.31 4.81 6.99
CA LEU A 812 27.62 5.36 7.34
C LEU A 812 28.61 5.11 6.19
N VAL A 813 28.51 3.94 5.54
CA VAL A 813 29.25 3.58 4.32
C VAL A 813 28.37 3.71 3.07
N ASP A 814 28.97 3.78 1.87
CA ASP A 814 28.22 3.89 0.59
C ASP A 814 28.13 2.56 -0.20
N THR A 815 29.09 1.64 -0.02
CA THR A 815 29.25 0.47 -0.93
C THR A 815 29.40 -0.91 -0.28
N ALA A 816 29.30 -1.01 1.06
CA ALA A 816 29.41 -2.26 1.84
C ALA A 816 30.60 -3.19 1.52
N TYR A 817 31.72 -2.67 0.99
CA TYR A 817 32.94 -3.47 0.83
C TYR A 817 33.69 -3.56 2.17
N PRO A 818 34.50 -4.61 2.42
CA PRO A 818 35.26 -4.76 3.66
C PRO A 818 36.17 -3.57 3.98
N GLU A 819 36.73 -2.88 2.97
CA GLU A 819 37.50 -1.65 3.17
C GLU A 819 36.65 -0.46 3.68
N ASP A 820 35.36 -0.40 3.34
CA ASP A 820 34.45 0.65 3.82
C ASP A 820 34.19 0.45 5.32
N PHE A 821 33.89 -0.78 5.73
CA PHE A 821 33.69 -1.14 7.14
C PHE A 821 34.97 -1.03 7.97
N ALA A 822 36.13 -1.36 7.40
CA ALA A 822 37.43 -1.17 8.05
C ALA A 822 37.81 0.33 8.20
N LEU A 823 37.33 1.22 7.33
CA LEU A 823 37.44 2.66 7.51
C LEU A 823 36.43 3.15 8.56
N ALA A 824 35.16 2.73 8.48
CA ALA A 824 34.11 3.13 9.40
C ALA A 824 34.45 2.77 10.85
N LYS A 825 34.87 1.52 11.09
CA LYS A 825 35.32 1.07 12.41
C LYS A 825 36.46 1.95 12.93
N ARG A 826 37.45 2.27 12.09
CA ARG A 826 38.60 3.11 12.48
C ARG A 826 38.19 4.54 12.83
N ILE A 827 37.27 5.15 12.06
CA ILE A 827 36.75 6.49 12.36
C ILE A 827 36.06 6.50 13.73
N LEU A 828 35.26 5.49 14.05
CA LEU A 828 34.62 5.36 15.35
C LEU A 828 35.64 5.10 16.47
N GLU A 829 36.66 4.27 16.26
CA GLU A 829 37.76 4.04 17.21
C GLU A 829 38.62 5.30 17.44
N GLU A 830 38.82 6.14 16.43
CA GLU A 830 39.65 7.36 16.50
C GLU A 830 38.91 8.57 17.11
N GLU A 831 37.65 8.81 16.74
CA GLU A 831 36.89 10.00 17.18
C GLU A 831 36.08 9.75 18.47
N VAL A 832 35.61 8.51 18.68
CA VAL A 832 34.77 8.14 19.84
C VAL A 832 35.56 7.30 20.84
N GLY A 833 36.13 6.18 20.39
CA GLY A 833 36.78 5.20 21.27
C GLY A 833 35.85 4.76 22.42
N ASP A 834 36.41 4.58 23.62
CA ASP A 834 35.68 4.16 24.82
C ASP A 834 34.89 5.30 25.50
N GLN A 835 34.75 6.48 24.88
CA GLN A 835 34.13 7.65 25.53
C GLN A 835 32.61 7.52 25.73
N LEU A 836 31.92 6.77 24.86
CA LEU A 836 30.48 6.48 24.96
C LEU A 836 30.11 5.19 24.19
N PRO A 837 29.01 4.50 24.57
CA PRO A 837 28.48 3.37 23.81
C PRO A 837 27.97 3.80 22.42
N ILE A 838 28.22 2.96 21.42
CA ILE A 838 27.75 3.15 20.04
C ILE A 838 26.80 2.01 19.69
N TYR A 839 25.60 2.36 19.22
CA TYR A 839 24.64 1.42 18.63
C TYR A 839 24.52 1.70 17.13
N TYR A 840 24.95 0.75 16.29
CA TYR A 840 25.00 0.94 14.84
C TYR A 840 23.99 0.02 14.16
N VAL A 841 22.92 0.62 13.62
CA VAL A 841 21.90 -0.06 12.81
C VAL A 841 22.30 0.06 11.34
N PRO A 842 22.18 -0.98 10.50
CA PRO A 842 22.45 -0.86 9.08
C PRO A 842 21.31 -0.14 8.33
N GLY A 843 21.70 0.65 7.35
CA GLY A 843 20.85 1.13 6.26
C GLY A 843 21.04 0.29 5.00
N ASN A 844 20.51 0.75 3.87
CA ASN A 844 20.62 -0.02 2.63
C ASN A 844 22.03 0.04 2.02
N HIS A 845 22.83 1.06 2.32
CA HIS A 845 24.21 1.13 1.83
C HIS A 845 25.16 0.18 2.58
N GLU A 846 24.76 -0.33 3.75
CA GLU A 846 25.44 -1.44 4.43
C GLU A 846 25.20 -2.82 3.77
N ILE A 847 24.27 -2.95 2.81
CA ILE A 847 24.07 -4.19 2.02
C ILE A 847 24.39 -4.04 0.51
N MET A 848 24.72 -2.84 0.02
CA MET A 848 24.87 -2.54 -1.42
C MET A 848 25.94 -3.37 -2.17
N GLY A 849 26.88 -3.99 -1.46
CA GLY A 849 27.98 -4.78 -2.02
C GLY A 849 27.59 -6.23 -2.32
N THR A 850 27.37 -7.03 -1.28
CA THR A 850 27.03 -8.47 -1.37
C THR A 850 25.53 -8.73 -1.51
N GLY A 851 24.67 -7.74 -1.26
CA GLY A 851 23.22 -7.92 -1.14
C GLY A 851 22.78 -8.49 0.21
N ASN A 852 23.68 -8.56 1.20
CA ASN A 852 23.42 -9.04 2.56
C ASN A 852 24.36 -8.35 3.57
N LEU A 853 24.17 -8.62 4.86
CA LEU A 853 24.94 -8.01 5.95
C LEU A 853 26.21 -8.76 6.36
N ASP A 854 26.70 -9.74 5.59
CA ASP A 854 27.84 -10.60 6.01
C ASP A 854 29.09 -9.77 6.37
N ASN A 855 29.45 -8.79 5.54
CA ASN A 855 30.59 -7.90 5.76
C ASN A 855 30.39 -6.97 6.99
N PHE A 856 29.15 -6.51 7.20
CA PHE A 856 28.77 -5.67 8.33
C PHE A 856 28.85 -6.47 9.64
N LEU A 857 28.19 -7.64 9.70
CA LEU A 857 28.18 -8.53 10.86
C LEU A 857 29.57 -9.12 11.16
N GLN A 858 30.41 -9.34 10.14
CA GLN A 858 31.81 -9.69 10.36
C GLN A 858 32.55 -8.61 11.18
N THR A 859 32.18 -7.34 11.01
CA THR A 859 32.84 -6.18 11.65
C THR A 859 32.19 -5.79 12.99
N PHE A 860 30.87 -5.58 13.01
CA PHE A 860 30.13 -4.98 14.13
C PHE A 860 29.31 -5.96 14.98
N LYS A 861 29.19 -7.23 14.56
CA LYS A 861 28.51 -8.36 15.23
C LYS A 861 26.99 -8.28 15.34
N GLU A 862 26.44 -7.13 15.71
CA GLU A 862 24.99 -6.93 15.91
C GLU A 862 24.45 -5.92 14.89
N ASN A 863 23.27 -6.20 14.31
CA ASN A 863 22.52 -5.30 13.41
C ASN A 863 21.28 -4.68 14.06
N ARG A 864 20.85 -5.18 15.23
CA ARG A 864 19.67 -4.73 15.95
C ARG A 864 19.90 -4.76 17.45
N PHE A 865 19.19 -3.93 18.20
CA PHE A 865 19.38 -3.78 19.64
C PHE A 865 18.06 -3.60 20.37
N THR A 866 17.92 -4.20 21.55
CA THR A 866 16.79 -3.93 22.47
C THR A 866 17.37 -3.79 23.87
N PHE A 867 17.25 -2.60 24.46
CA PHE A 867 17.84 -2.28 25.75
C PHE A 867 17.05 -1.21 26.50
N GLU A 868 17.18 -1.18 27.82
CA GLU A 868 16.62 -0.13 28.67
C GLU A 868 17.69 0.92 28.99
N HIS A 869 17.32 2.21 28.96
CA HIS A 869 18.13 3.28 29.51
C HIS A 869 17.25 4.25 30.31
N LYS A 870 17.49 4.35 31.62
CA LYS A 870 16.80 5.26 32.57
C LYS A 870 15.27 5.25 32.46
N GLY A 871 14.69 4.06 32.27
CA GLY A 871 13.24 3.87 32.15
C GLY A 871 12.68 4.12 30.74
N THR A 872 13.50 4.40 29.74
CA THR A 872 13.10 4.35 28.33
C THR A 872 13.54 3.02 27.70
N GLN A 873 12.59 2.32 27.09
CA GLN A 873 12.87 1.14 26.26
C GLN A 873 13.32 1.58 24.88
N PHE A 874 14.50 1.14 24.43
CA PHE A 874 14.95 1.28 23.05
C PHE A 874 14.73 -0.02 22.29
N VAL A 875 14.28 0.10 21.04
CA VAL A 875 14.20 -1.00 20.07
C VAL A 875 14.73 -0.49 18.73
N LEU A 876 15.95 -0.89 18.38
CA LEU A 876 16.64 -0.47 17.16
C LEU A 876 16.60 -1.62 16.16
N LEU A 877 15.97 -1.40 15.01
CA LEU A 877 15.51 -2.42 14.06
C LEU A 877 16.23 -2.35 12.72
N ASP A 878 16.50 -3.51 12.14
CA ASP A 878 17.12 -3.66 10.83
C ASP A 878 16.08 -3.49 9.71
N SER A 879 16.28 -2.48 8.87
CA SER A 879 15.45 -2.22 7.68
C SER A 879 16.29 -2.14 6.40
N ALA A 880 17.50 -2.70 6.37
CA ALA A 880 18.47 -2.51 5.29
C ALA A 880 17.92 -2.85 3.89
N THR A 881 16.94 -3.76 3.80
CA THR A 881 16.27 -4.13 2.53
C THR A 881 15.17 -3.16 2.06
N GLY A 882 14.87 -2.10 2.83
CA GLY A 882 13.70 -1.25 2.63
C GLY A 882 12.40 -1.80 3.24
N SER A 883 12.50 -2.82 4.11
CA SER A 883 11.39 -3.43 4.85
C SER A 883 11.91 -4.23 6.06
N PHE A 884 11.19 -4.20 7.18
CA PHE A 884 11.56 -4.99 8.36
C PHE A 884 11.37 -6.49 8.11
N ARG A 885 10.26 -6.88 7.47
CA ARG A 885 9.93 -8.26 7.08
C ARG A 885 11.00 -8.92 6.23
N THR A 886 11.54 -8.22 5.24
CA THR A 886 12.53 -8.80 4.31
C THR A 886 13.97 -8.68 4.79
N SER A 887 14.23 -7.89 5.84
CA SER A 887 15.50 -7.89 6.57
C SER A 887 15.54 -9.06 7.57
N ASP A 888 14.60 -9.12 8.53
CA ASP A 888 14.35 -10.28 9.40
C ASP A 888 12.94 -10.17 10.00
N PHE A 889 12.00 -11.03 9.56
CA PHE A 889 10.62 -11.00 10.04
C PHE A 889 10.48 -11.26 11.56
N ASN A 890 11.42 -11.95 12.20
CA ASN A 890 11.34 -12.24 13.64
C ASN A 890 11.38 -10.96 14.48
N GLN A 891 12.05 -9.91 14.00
CA GLN A 891 12.15 -8.64 14.71
C GLN A 891 10.78 -7.95 14.89
N LEU A 892 9.80 -8.22 14.02
CA LEU A 892 8.43 -7.71 14.18
C LEU A 892 7.66 -8.43 15.29
N ILE A 893 7.95 -9.73 15.49
CA ILE A 893 7.39 -10.53 16.59
C ILE A 893 8.05 -10.11 17.92
N GLU A 894 9.35 -9.86 17.90
CA GLU A 894 10.12 -9.33 19.02
C GLU A 894 9.65 -7.90 19.39
N LEU A 895 9.49 -7.00 18.41
CA LEU A 895 8.91 -5.68 18.60
C LEU A 895 7.54 -5.76 19.26
N LYS A 896 6.58 -6.51 18.68
CA LYS A 896 5.22 -6.63 19.24
C LYS A 896 5.23 -7.08 20.70
N ARG A 897 6.02 -8.12 21.02
CA ARG A 897 6.18 -8.61 22.40
C ARG A 897 6.79 -7.55 23.32
N THR A 898 7.80 -6.83 22.85
CA THR A 898 8.44 -5.74 23.60
C THR A 898 7.47 -4.59 23.86
N LEU A 899 6.61 -4.22 22.90
CA LEU A 899 5.56 -3.22 23.08
C LEU A 899 4.54 -3.66 24.14
N GLU A 900 3.99 -4.87 24.03
CA GLU A 900 3.01 -5.44 24.97
C GLU A 900 3.58 -5.54 26.40
N THR A 901 4.87 -5.88 26.52
CA THR A 901 5.59 -5.94 27.81
C THR A 901 5.86 -4.54 28.37
N ALA A 902 6.47 -3.66 27.57
CA ALA A 902 6.82 -2.29 27.96
C ALA A 902 5.60 -1.41 28.25
N ALA A 903 4.42 -1.70 27.68
CA ALA A 903 3.18 -1.01 28.01
C ALA A 903 2.73 -1.31 29.45
N SER A 904 2.88 -2.57 29.90
CA SER A 904 2.42 -3.04 31.21
C SER A 904 3.46 -2.92 32.33
N ASP A 905 4.77 -2.93 32.03
CA ASP A 905 5.82 -2.81 33.04
C ASP A 905 5.82 -1.39 33.70
N PRO A 906 5.76 -1.25 35.03
CA PRO A 906 5.70 0.04 35.70
C PRO A 906 7.05 0.79 35.75
N ASN A 907 8.18 0.13 35.47
CA ASN A 907 9.52 0.73 35.42
C ASN A 907 9.73 1.48 34.10
N ILE A 908 9.26 0.91 32.99
CA ILE A 908 9.28 1.59 31.69
C ILE A 908 8.32 2.78 31.67
N LYS A 909 8.84 3.96 31.31
CA LYS A 909 8.14 5.25 31.21
C LYS A 909 7.88 5.65 29.77
N ASN A 910 8.82 5.35 28.88
CA ASN A 910 8.78 5.74 27.46
C ASN A 910 9.38 4.63 26.58
N LEU A 911 9.19 4.79 25.28
CA LEU A 911 9.69 3.93 24.21
C LEU A 911 10.32 4.78 23.10
N VAL A 912 11.44 4.33 22.55
CA VAL A 912 12.02 4.84 21.31
C VAL A 912 12.26 3.68 20.36
N VAL A 913 11.71 3.76 19.16
CA VAL A 913 11.99 2.83 18.06
C VAL A 913 12.86 3.53 17.03
N PHE A 914 13.87 2.83 16.51
CA PHE A 914 14.67 3.28 15.37
C PHE A 914 14.55 2.28 14.22
N GLY A 915 14.40 2.78 13.01
CA GLY A 915 14.64 2.03 11.78
C GLY A 915 15.19 2.97 10.72
N HIS A 916 16.24 2.58 9.99
CA HIS A 916 16.92 3.45 9.02
C HIS A 916 15.94 4.09 8.01
N HIS A 917 15.05 3.28 7.42
CA HIS A 917 13.99 3.81 6.55
C HIS A 917 12.82 4.41 7.37
N PRO A 918 12.37 5.64 7.07
CA PRO A 918 11.16 6.20 7.66
C PRO A 918 9.89 5.40 7.32
N THR A 919 8.90 5.43 8.21
CA THR A 919 7.54 5.00 7.86
C THR A 919 6.92 5.94 6.81
N ARG A 920 7.28 7.23 6.81
CA ARG A 920 6.80 8.26 5.88
C ARG A 920 7.95 9.15 5.39
N ASP A 921 8.15 9.18 4.08
CA ASP A 921 9.11 10.07 3.43
C ASP A 921 8.48 11.46 3.30
N PRO A 922 9.11 12.55 3.81
CA PRO A 922 8.56 13.91 3.68
C PRO A 922 8.52 14.41 2.24
N LEU A 923 9.43 13.93 1.37
CA LEU A 923 9.63 14.47 0.02
C LEU A 923 8.46 14.17 -0.92
N SER A 924 8.37 14.93 -2.01
CA SER A 924 7.41 14.73 -3.10
C SER A 924 7.45 13.31 -3.69
N THR A 925 8.64 12.71 -3.78
CA THR A 925 8.86 11.46 -4.52
C THR A 925 8.47 10.17 -3.78
N LYS A 926 8.37 10.20 -2.45
CA LYS A 926 8.05 9.04 -1.60
C LYS A 926 8.96 7.81 -1.82
N ASN A 927 10.18 8.03 -2.29
CA ASN A 927 11.17 6.98 -2.59
C ASN A 927 11.93 6.48 -1.36
N SER A 928 11.97 7.27 -0.29
CA SER A 928 12.85 7.03 0.87
C SER A 928 12.18 6.31 2.05
N GLN A 929 10.91 5.92 1.92
CA GLN A 929 10.16 5.27 2.99
C GLN A 929 10.15 3.75 2.88
N LEU A 930 9.72 3.06 3.95
CA LEU A 930 9.41 1.63 3.94
C LEU A 930 8.56 1.26 2.71
N THR A 931 9.06 0.29 1.95
CA THR A 931 8.55 -0.10 0.63
C THR A 931 7.19 -0.80 0.69
N ASP A 932 6.91 -1.48 1.80
CA ASP A 932 5.61 -2.07 2.13
C ASP A 932 4.79 -1.06 2.95
N ARG A 933 3.76 -0.47 2.35
CA ARG A 933 2.98 0.61 3.00
C ARG A 933 2.13 0.12 4.16
N LYS A 934 1.65 -1.12 4.11
CA LYS A 934 0.93 -1.74 5.22
C LYS A 934 1.89 -2.10 6.37
N GLU A 935 3.16 -2.39 6.08
CA GLU A 935 4.18 -2.55 7.13
C GLU A 935 4.43 -1.23 7.88
N ALA A 936 4.52 -0.10 7.16
CA ALA A 936 4.59 1.22 7.79
C ALA A 936 3.35 1.52 8.66
N GLU A 937 2.15 1.30 8.13
CA GLU A 937 0.87 1.46 8.84
C GLU A 937 0.77 0.56 10.08
N LEU A 938 1.31 -0.65 10.03
CA LEU A 938 1.36 -1.59 11.16
C LEU A 938 2.23 -1.06 12.31
N ILE A 939 3.42 -0.53 11.99
CA ILE A 939 4.31 0.10 12.96
C ILE A 939 3.63 1.34 13.56
N GLU A 940 3.00 2.17 12.73
CA GLU A 940 2.29 3.38 13.18
C GLU A 940 1.11 3.04 14.12
N THR A 941 0.32 2.03 13.76
CA THR A 941 -0.77 1.48 14.58
C THR A 941 -0.25 0.92 15.90
N TRP A 942 0.86 0.17 15.88
CA TRP A 942 1.43 -0.44 17.08
C TRP A 942 1.99 0.59 18.07
N LEU A 943 2.67 1.63 17.59
CA LEU A 943 3.20 2.71 18.43
C LEU A 943 2.07 3.58 19.01
N THR A 944 1.03 3.84 18.22
CA THR A 944 -0.20 4.50 18.68
C THR A 944 -0.87 3.68 19.78
N LYS A 945 -1.13 2.40 19.51
CA LYS A 945 -1.76 1.46 20.45
C LYS A 945 -0.96 1.31 21.75
N PHE A 946 0.37 1.28 21.68
CA PHE A 946 1.24 1.29 22.85
C PHE A 946 0.96 2.50 23.76
N ARG A 947 0.80 3.71 23.21
CA ARG A 947 0.47 4.92 24.00
C ARG A 947 -0.91 4.80 24.65
N GLU A 948 -1.90 4.28 23.93
CA GLU A 948 -3.27 4.13 24.43
C GLU A 948 -3.36 3.10 25.58
N GLU A 949 -2.81 1.90 25.39
CA GLU A 949 -2.89 0.80 26.38
C GLU A 949 -1.99 1.03 27.60
N SER A 950 -0.87 1.73 27.43
CA SER A 950 0.08 2.02 28.53
C SER A 950 -0.36 3.14 29.49
N ASN A 951 -1.52 3.76 29.26
CA ASN A 951 -1.98 4.99 29.93
C ASN A 951 -1.08 6.22 29.65
N GLY A 952 -0.68 6.40 28.39
CA GLY A 952 -0.02 7.62 27.92
C GLY A 952 1.49 7.68 28.12
N LYS A 953 2.20 6.53 28.07
CA LYS A 953 3.67 6.53 28.01
C LYS A 953 4.18 7.20 26.73
N GLY A 954 5.37 7.79 26.79
CA GLY A 954 6.01 8.37 25.61
C GLY A 954 6.35 7.30 24.57
N ALA A 955 6.11 7.60 23.29
CA ALA A 955 6.59 6.81 22.16
C ALA A 955 7.10 7.75 21.06
N LEU A 956 8.20 7.39 20.41
CA LEU A 956 8.89 8.13 19.34
C LEU A 956 9.45 7.13 18.33
N TYR A 957 9.35 7.44 17.03
CA TYR A 957 10.06 6.75 15.96
C TYR A 957 11.15 7.66 15.36
N ILE A 958 12.32 7.11 15.07
CA ILE A 958 13.48 7.83 14.52
C ILE A 958 14.01 7.08 13.28
N SER A 959 14.42 7.82 12.25
CA SER A 959 14.92 7.29 10.97
C SER A 959 15.87 8.27 10.26
N GLY A 960 16.57 7.80 9.22
CA GLY A 960 17.44 8.59 8.33
C GLY A 960 16.95 8.48 6.88
N HIS A 961 17.86 8.16 5.95
CA HIS A 961 17.63 7.74 4.55
C HIS A 961 16.98 8.77 3.59
N ALA A 962 16.02 9.59 4.03
CA ALA A 962 15.42 10.64 3.19
C ALA A 962 16.29 11.91 3.09
N HIS A 963 17.40 11.97 3.84
CA HIS A 963 18.36 13.08 3.87
C HIS A 963 17.69 14.45 4.03
N ASN A 964 16.70 14.51 4.92
CA ASN A 964 15.80 15.64 5.08
C ASN A 964 15.29 15.70 6.52
N VAL A 965 15.61 16.75 7.28
CA VAL A 965 15.13 16.88 8.67
C VAL A 965 13.63 17.15 8.65
N ASN A 966 12.83 16.22 9.15
CA ASN A 966 11.37 16.36 9.23
C ASN A 966 10.81 15.75 10.52
N VAL A 967 9.72 16.32 11.02
CA VAL A 967 8.89 15.71 12.07
C VAL A 967 7.44 15.66 11.57
N GLU A 968 6.88 14.45 11.51
CA GLU A 968 5.44 14.23 11.34
C GLU A 968 4.87 13.66 12.64
N ARG A 969 3.60 13.94 12.95
CA ARG A 969 2.88 13.26 14.04
C ARG A 969 1.73 12.45 13.47
N VAL A 970 1.68 11.17 13.82
CA VAL A 970 0.59 10.25 13.47
C VAL A 970 0.01 9.75 14.78
N ASP A 971 -1.27 10.06 15.04
CA ASP A 971 -2.01 9.64 16.22
C ASP A 971 -1.24 9.78 17.55
N GLY A 972 -0.65 10.97 17.76
CA GLY A 972 0.10 11.34 18.96
C GLY A 972 1.58 10.93 18.95
N VAL A 973 1.99 9.97 18.13
CA VAL A 973 3.39 9.54 18.01
C VAL A 973 4.15 10.47 17.05
N PRO A 974 5.24 11.13 17.48
CA PRO A 974 6.19 11.76 16.55
C PRO A 974 7.04 10.74 15.79
N TYR A 975 7.21 10.99 14.50
CA TYR A 975 8.10 10.31 13.57
C TYR A 975 9.12 11.34 13.09
N MET A 976 10.39 11.17 13.48
CA MET A 976 11.47 12.08 13.12
C MET A 976 12.41 11.45 12.10
N VAL A 977 12.62 12.16 11.00
CA VAL A 977 13.74 11.93 10.09
C VAL A 977 14.89 12.85 10.52
N VAL A 978 16.07 12.28 10.76
CA VAL A 978 17.28 13.07 11.07
C VAL A 978 17.97 13.54 9.78
N GLY A 979 18.78 14.60 9.90
CA GLY A 979 19.56 15.12 8.78
C GLY A 979 20.77 14.24 8.46
N PRO A 980 21.29 14.33 7.22
CA PRO A 980 22.47 13.57 6.81
C PRO A 980 23.76 14.17 7.38
N ALA A 981 24.66 13.30 7.86
CA ALA A 981 25.95 13.69 8.41
C ALA A 981 27.10 13.66 7.38
N GLY A 982 26.82 13.49 6.08
CA GLY A 982 27.85 13.59 5.03
C GLY A 982 27.36 13.45 3.58
N LYS A 983 26.27 12.73 3.31
CA LYS A 983 25.68 12.63 1.97
C LYS A 983 24.80 13.84 1.66
N ALA A 984 24.76 14.24 0.39
CA ALA A 984 24.03 15.44 -0.04
C ALA A 984 22.52 15.31 0.28
N PRO A 985 21.88 16.36 0.84
CA PRO A 985 20.44 16.40 1.06
C PRO A 985 19.61 16.22 -0.22
N TYR A 986 18.42 15.62 -0.06
CA TYR A 986 17.51 15.32 -1.19
C TYR A 986 16.35 16.32 -1.33
N GLY A 987 15.95 17.00 -0.25
CA GLY A 987 14.91 18.04 -0.24
C GLY A 987 15.47 19.46 -0.32
N SER A 988 14.58 20.46 -0.35
CA SER A 988 14.97 21.87 -0.40
C SER A 988 15.60 22.35 0.90
N ALA A 989 16.57 23.25 0.78
CA ALA A 989 17.34 23.78 1.91
C ALA A 989 16.44 24.44 2.99
N ASP A 990 15.34 25.07 2.57
CA ASP A 990 14.39 25.74 3.44
C ASP A 990 13.36 24.82 4.12
N LYS A 991 13.36 23.52 3.75
CA LYS A 991 12.53 22.44 4.31
C LYS A 991 13.38 21.25 4.74
N GLY A 992 14.39 21.48 5.60
CA GLY A 992 15.18 20.39 6.19
C GLY A 992 16.30 19.80 5.32
N GLY A 993 16.51 20.30 4.10
CA GLY A 993 17.56 19.86 3.19
C GLY A 993 18.96 20.42 3.50
N PHE A 994 19.50 20.14 4.69
CA PHE A 994 20.83 20.60 5.14
C PHE A 994 21.56 19.50 5.94
N TYR A 995 22.90 19.56 6.00
CA TYR A 995 23.70 18.60 6.77
C TYR A 995 23.55 18.83 8.27
N ALA A 996 23.27 17.79 9.06
CA ALA A 996 23.08 17.91 10.50
C ALA A 996 23.29 16.59 11.26
N TRP A 997 23.41 16.71 12.58
CA TRP A 997 23.22 15.60 13.53
C TRP A 997 22.24 16.05 14.63
N THR A 998 21.57 15.11 15.30
CA THR A 998 20.49 15.44 16.26
C THR A 998 20.85 15.00 17.68
N MET A 999 20.68 15.89 18.65
CA MET A 999 20.73 15.56 20.08
C MET A 999 19.29 15.45 20.60
N PHE A 1000 18.94 14.32 21.22
CA PHE A 1000 17.68 14.15 21.93
C PHE A 1000 17.90 14.28 23.44
N GLY A 1001 17.00 14.98 24.12
CA GLY A 1001 16.95 15.06 25.58
C GLY A 1001 15.64 14.50 26.11
N ILE A 1002 15.75 13.52 27.01
CA ILE A 1002 14.63 12.77 27.60
C ILE A 1002 14.46 13.16 29.07
N ASP A 1003 13.21 13.35 29.49
CA ASP A 1003 12.81 13.46 30.88
C ASP A 1003 12.87 12.06 31.56
N PRO A 1004 13.72 11.84 32.58
CA PRO A 1004 13.78 10.57 33.31
C PRO A 1004 12.63 10.35 34.31
N THR A 1005 11.80 11.36 34.57
CA THR A 1005 10.87 11.34 35.70
C THR A 1005 9.56 10.61 35.38
N PRO A 1006 8.90 9.95 36.37
CA PRO A 1006 7.65 9.25 36.12
C PRO A 1006 6.46 10.21 35.96
N VAL A 1007 5.81 10.17 34.78
CA VAL A 1007 4.53 10.86 34.51
C VAL A 1007 3.44 10.39 35.51
N PRO A 1008 2.86 11.28 36.35
CA PRO A 1008 1.94 10.84 37.42
C PRO A 1008 0.49 10.62 36.96
N SER A 1009 0.18 9.40 36.50
CA SER A 1009 -1.13 8.71 36.58
C SER A 1009 -2.42 9.43 36.11
N LYS A 1010 -2.31 10.56 35.40
CA LYS A 1010 -3.44 11.42 34.98
C LYS A 1010 -3.66 11.49 33.47
N ALA A 1011 -2.74 10.97 32.67
CA ALA A 1011 -2.89 10.74 31.23
C ALA A 1011 -3.91 9.62 30.91
N ARG A 1012 -5.16 9.79 31.36
CA ARG A 1012 -6.28 8.97 30.89
C ARG A 1012 -6.81 9.56 29.60
N GLY A 1013 -6.53 8.88 28.49
CA GLY A 1013 -6.98 9.20 27.15
C GLY A 1013 -5.89 9.82 26.27
N PRO A 1014 -5.98 9.65 24.93
CA PRO A 1014 -5.01 10.16 23.97
C PRO A 1014 -4.80 11.68 24.10
N GLU A 1015 -5.87 12.40 24.44
CA GLU A 1015 -5.91 13.87 24.55
C GLU A 1015 -5.08 14.46 25.71
N LYS A 1016 -4.43 13.61 26.51
CA LYS A 1016 -3.53 13.99 27.62
C LYS A 1016 -2.17 13.30 27.57
N SER A 1017 -1.79 12.71 26.43
CA SER A 1017 -0.55 11.93 26.30
C SER A 1017 0.68 12.74 25.84
N SER A 1018 0.52 14.01 25.44
CA SER A 1018 1.61 14.89 24.96
C SER A 1018 2.04 15.98 25.96
N GLU A 1019 1.20 16.31 26.95
CA GLU A 1019 1.49 17.31 27.99
C GLU A 1019 1.67 16.63 29.36
N GLN A 1020 2.89 16.27 29.75
CA GLN A 1020 3.12 15.76 31.12
C GLN A 1020 4.57 15.66 31.64
N SER A 1021 5.55 16.28 30.97
CA SER A 1021 6.88 16.52 31.58
C SER A 1021 6.74 17.40 32.83
N PRO A 1022 7.18 16.97 34.04
CA PRO A 1022 7.30 17.85 35.20
C PRO A 1022 8.60 18.67 35.19
N ILE A 1023 9.58 18.34 34.32
CA ILE A 1023 10.65 19.26 33.92
C ILE A 1023 10.02 20.42 33.13
N HIS A 1024 10.66 21.58 33.14
CA HIS A 1024 10.24 22.71 32.31
C HIS A 1024 10.14 22.30 30.81
N ASP A 1025 9.16 22.90 30.12
CA ASP A 1025 8.60 22.49 28.81
C ASP A 1025 7.76 21.19 28.81
N THR A 1026 6.72 21.13 27.98
CA THR A 1026 5.58 20.21 28.14
C THR A 1026 5.82 18.75 27.75
N GLU A 1027 6.77 18.48 26.85
CA GLU A 1027 6.97 17.16 26.24
C GLU A 1027 8.09 16.35 26.92
N TRP A 1028 7.92 15.02 26.98
CA TRP A 1028 8.87 14.07 27.60
C TRP A 1028 10.20 13.95 26.83
N VAL A 1029 10.18 14.20 25.52
CA VAL A 1029 11.34 14.22 24.62
C VAL A 1029 11.43 15.56 23.90
N ARG A 1030 12.64 16.10 23.74
CA ARG A 1030 12.95 17.26 22.88
C ARG A 1030 14.17 16.95 22.01
N ALA A 1031 14.23 17.53 20.83
CA ALA A 1031 15.32 17.41 19.87
C ALA A 1031 16.00 18.77 19.63
N LYS A 1032 17.34 18.80 19.66
CA LYS A 1032 18.19 19.89 19.19
C LYS A 1032 18.81 19.43 17.87
N VAL A 1033 18.38 20.01 16.76
CA VAL A 1033 18.92 19.73 15.42
C VAL A 1033 20.14 20.63 15.20
N ASN A 1034 21.33 20.04 15.17
CA ASN A 1034 22.60 20.75 15.08
C ASN A 1034 23.12 20.72 13.62
N PRO A 1035 22.93 21.79 12.82
CA PRO A 1035 23.49 21.86 11.47
C PRO A 1035 25.02 22.01 11.50
N LEU A 1036 25.71 21.35 10.57
CA LEU A 1036 27.16 21.49 10.38
C LEU A 1036 27.46 22.81 9.66
N LEU A 1037 27.96 23.82 10.38
CA LEU A 1037 28.03 25.20 9.88
C LEU A 1037 29.48 25.67 9.70
N GLU A 1038 29.82 26.07 8.47
CA GLU A 1038 31.05 26.82 8.15
C GLU A 1038 30.92 28.30 8.52
N GLY A 1039 29.69 28.83 8.61
CA GLY A 1039 29.42 30.21 8.98
C GLY A 1039 27.93 30.55 9.02
N VAL A 1040 27.61 31.76 9.50
CA VAL A 1040 26.25 32.32 9.54
C VAL A 1040 26.27 33.78 9.11
N THR A 1041 25.27 34.20 8.35
CA THR A 1041 25.01 35.62 8.02
C THR A 1041 23.61 36.06 8.49
N MET A 1042 23.46 37.36 8.74
CA MET A 1042 22.18 37.98 9.09
C MET A 1042 21.89 39.17 8.15
N GLU A 1043 20.79 39.09 7.42
CA GLU A 1043 20.25 40.15 6.58
C GLU A 1043 19.22 40.94 7.39
N ALA A 1044 19.61 42.14 7.81
CA ALA A 1044 18.75 43.11 8.48
C ALA A 1044 19.17 44.54 8.09
N PRO A 1045 18.22 45.49 7.97
CA PRO A 1045 18.53 46.88 7.66
C PRO A 1045 19.33 47.54 8.80
N GLU A 1046 20.08 48.59 8.48
CA GLU A 1046 20.86 49.34 9.48
C GLU A 1046 19.98 50.23 10.36
N SER A 1047 18.78 50.56 9.88
CA SER A 1047 17.76 51.32 10.60
C SER A 1047 16.35 50.84 10.26
N VAL A 1048 15.42 50.97 11.22
CA VAL A 1048 13.98 50.71 11.07
C VAL A 1048 13.22 51.89 11.65
N THR A 1049 12.15 52.36 11.00
CA THR A 1049 11.38 53.50 11.49
C THR A 1049 10.53 53.10 12.71
N THR A 1050 10.32 54.01 13.66
CA THR A 1050 9.35 53.79 14.75
C THR A 1050 7.95 53.47 14.17
N GLY A 1051 7.40 52.29 14.49
CA GLY A 1051 6.12 51.77 13.97
C GLY A 1051 6.23 50.92 12.70
N GLU A 1052 7.40 50.86 12.05
CA GLU A 1052 7.67 49.99 10.90
C GLU A 1052 7.89 48.54 11.35
N THR A 1053 7.57 47.59 10.47
CA THR A 1053 7.90 46.17 10.64
C THR A 1053 8.63 45.67 9.41
N VAL A 1054 9.83 45.11 9.63
CA VAL A 1054 10.71 44.59 8.56
C VAL A 1054 10.97 43.11 8.76
N GLU A 1055 11.25 42.40 7.68
CA GLU A 1055 11.72 41.01 7.72
C GLU A 1055 13.24 40.99 7.98
N VAL A 1056 13.69 40.12 8.89
CA VAL A 1056 15.10 39.83 9.16
C VAL A 1056 15.36 38.37 8.87
N LYS A 1057 16.38 38.09 8.05
CA LYS A 1057 16.75 36.72 7.65
C LYS A 1057 18.10 36.34 8.26
N ALA A 1058 18.23 35.07 8.60
CA ALA A 1058 19.51 34.46 8.95
C ALA A 1058 19.76 33.27 8.03
N THR A 1059 20.98 33.15 7.53
CA THR A 1059 21.39 32.11 6.57
C THR A 1059 22.57 31.35 7.12
N GLY A 1060 22.44 30.03 7.21
CA GLY A 1060 23.51 29.10 7.55
C GLY A 1060 24.26 28.69 6.29
N HIS A 1061 25.59 28.61 6.38
CA HIS A 1061 26.49 28.24 5.30
C HIS A 1061 27.17 26.90 5.61
N GLN A 1062 27.17 25.97 4.66
CA GLN A 1062 27.73 24.62 4.82
C GLN A 1062 28.60 24.20 3.63
N ALA A 1063 29.46 23.21 3.89
CA ALA A 1063 30.42 22.65 2.95
C ALA A 1063 29.79 22.28 1.59
N GLY A 1064 30.43 22.73 0.51
CA GLY A 1064 29.90 22.60 -0.85
C GLY A 1064 28.97 23.75 -1.28
N SER A 1065 29.02 24.89 -0.58
CA SER A 1065 28.19 26.08 -0.84
C SER A 1065 26.69 25.87 -0.65
N LEU A 1066 26.30 24.94 0.24
CA LEU A 1066 24.90 24.75 0.62
C LEU A 1066 24.51 25.84 1.62
N ASN A 1067 23.58 26.69 1.22
CA ASN A 1067 23.05 27.79 2.03
C ASN A 1067 21.59 27.51 2.36
N PHE A 1068 21.20 27.69 3.62
CA PHE A 1068 19.83 27.42 4.09
C PHE A 1068 19.35 28.46 5.13
N PRO A 1069 18.05 28.77 5.21
CA PRO A 1069 17.54 29.71 6.20
C PRO A 1069 17.59 29.10 7.61
N LEU A 1070 18.14 29.84 8.57
CA LEU A 1070 18.19 29.45 9.98
C LEU A 1070 16.84 29.68 10.66
N ARG A 1071 16.00 28.66 10.55
CA ARG A 1071 14.70 28.47 11.21
C ARG A 1071 14.40 26.97 11.33
N TYR A 1072 13.29 26.61 11.97
CA TYR A 1072 12.73 25.25 11.92
C TYR A 1072 12.76 24.68 10.48
N PRO A 1073 13.24 23.44 10.28
CA PRO A 1073 13.53 22.42 11.29
C PRO A 1073 14.96 22.42 11.88
N ALA A 1074 15.81 23.40 11.58
CA ALA A 1074 17.07 23.57 12.31
C ALA A 1074 16.82 24.19 13.70
N SER A 1075 17.56 23.79 14.74
CA SER A 1075 17.46 24.44 16.05
C SER A 1075 18.27 25.73 16.09
N VAL A 1076 17.57 26.85 16.31
CA VAL A 1076 18.11 28.21 16.22
C VAL A 1076 17.70 29.02 17.45
N ASN A 1077 18.64 29.79 18.00
CA ASN A 1077 18.44 30.67 19.13
C ASN A 1077 18.62 32.13 18.71
N TRP A 1078 17.56 32.94 18.80
CA TRP A 1078 17.67 34.39 18.68
C TRP A 1078 17.81 35.03 20.07
N THR A 1079 18.76 35.94 20.21
CA THR A 1079 18.98 36.73 21.44
C THR A 1079 19.24 38.20 21.07
N GLY A 1080 19.23 39.12 22.04
CA GLY A 1080 19.38 40.55 21.76
C GLY A 1080 19.73 41.36 23.00
N SER A 1081 19.87 42.67 22.81
CA SER A 1081 20.04 43.62 23.91
C SER A 1081 18.76 43.71 24.76
N GLU A 1082 18.89 44.08 26.05
CA GLU A 1082 17.80 44.07 27.05
C GLU A 1082 16.56 44.90 26.65
N ASN A 1083 16.73 45.84 25.72
CA ASN A 1083 15.69 46.69 25.16
C ASN A 1083 14.95 46.09 23.94
N VAL A 1084 15.18 44.82 23.61
CA VAL A 1084 14.45 44.05 22.58
C VAL A 1084 13.68 42.91 23.24
N PHE A 1085 12.39 42.77 22.93
CA PHE A 1085 11.67 41.52 23.22
C PHE A 1085 11.84 40.54 22.07
N ILE A 1086 12.16 39.28 22.39
CA ILE A 1086 12.30 38.20 21.41
C ILE A 1086 11.36 37.07 21.82
N GLY A 1087 10.48 36.66 20.91
CA GLY A 1087 9.48 35.61 21.12
C GLY A 1087 8.23 35.85 20.29
N THR A 1088 7.18 35.05 20.50
CA THR A 1088 5.99 35.03 19.63
C THR A 1088 4.68 34.98 20.43
N GLY A 1089 3.53 34.96 19.72
CA GLY A 1089 2.19 34.80 20.30
C GLY A 1089 1.78 35.88 21.32
N GLU A 1090 1.03 35.49 22.35
CA GLU A 1090 0.56 36.42 23.39
C GLU A 1090 1.69 37.20 24.09
N ALA A 1091 2.87 36.59 24.25
CA ALA A 1091 3.99 37.24 24.92
C ALA A 1091 4.53 38.41 24.08
N LEU A 1092 4.60 38.23 22.76
CA LEU A 1092 4.94 39.29 21.81
C LEU A 1092 3.90 40.42 21.79
N ILE A 1093 2.61 40.09 21.84
CA ILE A 1093 1.53 41.09 21.90
C ILE A 1093 1.66 41.94 23.18
N LYS A 1094 1.78 41.28 24.34
CA LYS A 1094 1.97 41.95 25.65
C LYS A 1094 3.27 42.76 25.69
N ALA A 1095 4.32 42.33 25.00
CA ALA A 1095 5.55 43.09 24.85
C ALA A 1095 5.35 44.37 24.03
N LYS A 1096 4.62 44.31 22.89
CA LYS A 1096 4.26 45.47 22.07
C LYS A 1096 3.48 46.53 22.86
N GLU A 1097 2.57 46.10 23.74
CA GLU A 1097 1.78 46.99 24.60
C GLU A 1097 2.56 47.56 25.81
N SER A 1098 3.63 46.88 26.24
CA SER A 1098 4.28 47.16 27.54
C SER A 1098 5.06 48.48 27.65
N LYS A 1099 5.47 49.06 26.52
CA LYS A 1099 6.43 50.19 26.43
C LYS A 1099 7.75 49.98 27.20
N LYS A 1100 8.20 48.73 27.32
CA LYS A 1100 9.50 48.38 27.91
C LYS A 1100 10.62 48.17 26.89
N TYR A 1101 10.26 48.06 25.61
CA TYR A 1101 11.14 47.62 24.55
C TYR A 1101 11.17 48.64 23.40
N ILE A 1102 12.35 48.89 22.88
CA ILE A 1102 12.63 49.78 21.74
C ILE A 1102 12.25 49.09 20.43
N ALA A 1103 12.34 47.76 20.37
CA ALA A 1103 11.83 46.92 19.30
C ALA A 1103 11.35 45.56 19.82
N VAL A 1104 10.62 44.83 18.99
CA VAL A 1104 10.30 43.42 19.25
C VAL A 1104 10.52 42.57 18.01
N PHE A 1105 10.97 41.33 18.20
CA PHE A 1105 11.27 40.39 17.12
C PHE A 1105 10.45 39.11 17.27
N ASP A 1106 9.62 38.82 16.27
CA ASP A 1106 8.81 37.61 16.18
C ASP A 1106 9.62 36.45 15.62
N THR A 1107 9.98 35.51 16.49
CA THR A 1107 10.78 34.33 16.14
C THR A 1107 10.02 33.33 15.24
N ALA A 1108 8.70 33.44 15.11
CA ALA A 1108 7.90 32.59 14.23
C ALA A 1108 7.80 33.11 12.79
N THR A 1109 7.91 34.42 12.58
CA THR A 1109 7.76 35.06 11.26
C THR A 1109 9.02 35.77 10.75
N GLY A 1110 10.05 35.91 11.59
CA GLY A 1110 11.26 36.67 11.25
C GLY A 1110 11.04 38.19 11.22
N GLN A 1111 9.96 38.69 11.83
CA GLN A 1111 9.58 40.11 11.74
C GLN A 1111 10.07 40.94 12.94
N LEU A 1112 10.80 42.01 12.64
CA LEU A 1112 11.26 43.02 13.60
C LEU A 1112 10.35 44.25 13.51
N THR A 1113 9.60 44.56 14.58
CA THR A 1113 8.80 45.79 14.71
C THR A 1113 9.54 46.81 15.58
N GLY A 1114 9.79 48.02 15.07
CA GLY A 1114 10.29 49.15 15.86
C GLY A 1114 9.18 49.81 16.69
N LEU A 1115 9.40 50.09 17.98
CA LEU A 1115 8.39 50.64 18.89
C LEU A 1115 8.73 52.02 19.46
N GLU A 1116 9.99 52.25 19.82
CA GLU A 1116 10.49 53.54 20.32
C GLU A 1116 11.90 53.79 19.74
N LYS A 1117 12.42 55.02 19.83
CA LYS A 1117 13.71 55.39 19.22
C LYS A 1117 14.90 54.91 20.06
N GLY A 1118 15.90 54.33 19.41
CA GLY A 1118 17.15 53.93 20.06
C GLY A 1118 17.92 52.85 19.30
N GLN A 1119 19.06 52.44 19.85
CA GLN A 1119 19.90 51.40 19.27
C GLN A 1119 19.60 50.04 19.90
N ILE A 1120 19.51 49.01 19.07
CA ILE A 1120 19.33 47.62 19.48
C ILE A 1120 20.43 46.72 18.89
N ILE A 1121 20.66 45.58 19.52
CA ILE A 1121 21.47 44.49 18.97
C ILE A 1121 20.57 43.26 18.86
N LEU A 1122 20.54 42.63 17.69
CA LEU A 1122 19.92 41.33 17.45
C LEU A 1122 21.02 40.31 17.11
N LYS A 1123 20.92 39.10 17.65
CA LYS A 1123 21.87 38.00 17.45
C LYS A 1123 21.12 36.73 17.10
N VAL A 1124 21.73 35.91 16.25
CA VAL A 1124 21.28 34.56 15.92
C VAL A 1124 22.42 33.58 16.18
N GLU A 1125 22.11 32.46 16.82
CA GLU A 1125 23.01 31.35 17.08
C GLU A 1125 22.42 30.03 16.57
N ALA A 1126 23.23 29.23 15.90
CA ALA A 1126 22.93 27.84 15.59
C ALA A 1126 24.21 27.00 15.75
N ASN A 1127 24.14 25.88 16.47
CA ASN A 1127 25.26 24.98 16.75
C ASN A 1127 26.55 25.70 17.24
N GLY A 1128 26.42 26.75 18.05
CA GLY A 1128 27.54 27.55 18.55
C GLY A 1128 28.17 28.54 17.55
N VAL A 1129 27.65 28.64 16.32
CA VAL A 1129 28.05 29.66 15.34
C VAL A 1129 27.06 30.84 15.43
N ILE A 1130 27.60 32.06 15.53
CA ILE A 1130 26.84 33.27 15.87
C ILE A 1130 27.01 34.34 14.79
N ALA A 1131 25.92 35.03 14.46
CA ALA A 1131 25.96 36.34 13.79
C ALA A 1131 25.20 37.40 14.61
N GLU A 1132 25.67 38.64 14.60
CA GLU A 1132 24.98 39.77 15.24
C GLU A 1132 24.87 40.99 14.31
N LYS A 1133 23.84 41.79 14.52
CA LYS A 1133 23.62 43.07 13.84
C LYS A 1133 23.17 44.12 14.86
N SER A 1134 23.82 45.29 14.84
CA SER A 1134 23.29 46.50 15.46
C SER A 1134 22.32 47.18 14.50
N ILE A 1135 21.14 47.57 15.00
CA ILE A 1135 20.07 48.22 14.23
C ILE A 1135 19.62 49.48 14.97
N THR A 1136 19.33 50.56 14.23
CA THR A 1136 18.86 51.83 14.81
C THR A 1136 17.36 52.00 14.59
N ILE A 1137 16.56 52.04 15.65
CA ILE A 1137 15.14 52.41 15.55
C ILE A 1137 15.02 53.95 15.56
N SER A 1138 14.43 54.52 14.51
CA SER A 1138 14.53 55.94 14.15
C SER A 1138 13.24 56.75 14.23
#